data_AF-A0A7J8SNJ9-F1
#
_entry.id   AF-A0A7J8SNJ9-F1
#
_cell.length_a   1.000
_cell.length_b   1.000
_cell.length_c   1.000
_cell.angle_alpha   90.00
_cell.angle_beta   90.00
_cell.angle_gamma   90.00
#
_symmetry.space_group_name_H-M   'P 1'
#
loop_
_entity.id
_entity.type
_entity.pdbx_description
1 polymer ?
#
loop_
_entity_poly.entity_id
_entity_poly.type
_entity_poly.pdbx_seq_one_letter_code
_entity_poly.pdbx_strand_id
1 'polypeptide(L)'
;ADKDSKAENTGDGKKSKFKALAIADDKDRAKELEEEIEMEMRDRKDKDRDRDRDRDKRDRDRDRDRDRGRDRSRHRDRYKEEKEEDRRDYGIRGRNRNRTRDNEDDRDYRNRGRNRDRDNVERDEDGGRRSNGKYRDNEPELYKVYKGRVSRVMDSGCFVQLNELRGKEGLVHVSQMASRRIPNAKDVVKRDQEVYVKVISISGQKLSLSMRDVDQNTGRDLLPLKKSSDDDAFRTNPSGGKEGPVTRTGLSGIRILEDEDAAPSRRPLKRMSSPERWEAKQLIASGVLSLDEYPMYDEDGDGMLYQEEGAEEELEIEMNEDEPAFLQGQTRYSVDMSPVKIFKNPEGSLSRAAALQSALIKERREVREQQQRTMLDSIPKDLNRPWEDPMPETGERHLAQELRGVGLSAYDMPEWKKDAYGKALTFGQRSKLSIQEQRQSLPIYKLKKELIQAVHDNQVLVVIGETGSGKTTQVTQYLAEAGYTTRGKIGCTQPRRVAAMSVAKRVAEEFGCRLGEEVGYAIRFEDCTGPDTVIKYMTDGMLLREILIDENLSQYSVIMLDEAHERTIHTDVLFGLLKQLVKRRPDLRLIVTSATLDAEKFSGYFFNCNIFTIPGRTFPVEILYTKQPESDYLDAALITVLQIHLTEPEGDILLFLTGQEEIDFACQSLYERMKGLGKNVPELIILPVYSALPSEMQSRIFDPAPPGKRKVVVATNIAEASLTIDGIFYVVDPGFAKQNVYNPKQGLDSLIITPISQASAKQRAGRAGRTGPGKCYRLYTESAYRNEMSPTTIPEIQRINLGTITLQMKAMGINDLLSFDFMDPPPPQALISAMEQLYSLGALDEEGLLTKLGRKMAEFPLDPPLSKMLLASVDLGCSDEILTIIAMIQTGNIFYRPREKQAQADQKRAKFFQPEGDHLTLLAVYEAWKAKNFSGPWCFENFVQSRSLRRAQDVRKQLLSIMDKYVHLAFGFMSLTGNIVKMFYISINQSDVPLSLDSFICLYKLDVVSAGKNFTKIRKAITAGFFFHAARKDPQEGYRTLVENQPVYIHPSSALFQRQPDWVIYHELVMTTKEYMREVTVVDPKWLVELAPRFFKVADPTKMSKRKRQERIEPLYDRYHEPNSWRLSKRRA
;
A
#
# COMPACT_ATOMS: atom_id res chain seq x y z
N ALA A 1 59.57 -20.32 60.64
CA ALA A 1 59.05 -20.93 61.88
C ALA A 1 57.58 -20.55 62.00
N ASP A 2 56.80 -21.45 62.57
CA ASP A 2 55.46 -21.34 63.20
C ASP A 2 54.45 -20.22 62.83
N LYS A 3 53.14 -20.32 63.03
CA LYS A 3 52.10 -21.36 63.27
C LYS A 3 50.92 -20.60 63.94
N ASP A 4 49.72 -21.17 63.90
CA ASP A 4 48.59 -20.90 64.82
C ASP A 4 47.94 -19.48 64.78
N SER A 5 46.63 -19.28 65.06
CA SER A 5 45.46 -20.20 65.01
C SER A 5 44.13 -19.41 65.22
N LYS A 6 42.97 -20.11 65.10
CA LYS A 6 41.63 -19.82 65.71
C LYS A 6 40.78 -18.67 65.11
N ALA A 7 39.43 -18.72 65.14
CA ALA A 7 38.45 -19.78 65.49
C ALA A 7 37.05 -19.47 64.84
N GLU A 8 36.36 -20.41 64.18
CA GLU A 8 35.18 -21.23 64.64
C GLU A 8 33.79 -20.57 64.40
N ASN A 9 32.88 -21.18 63.62
CA ASN A 9 31.77 -22.14 63.93
C ASN A 9 30.60 -21.53 64.73
N THR A 10 29.30 -21.80 64.48
CA THR A 10 28.52 -22.63 63.50
C THR A 10 27.06 -22.10 63.44
N GLY A 11 26.12 -22.54 62.59
CA GLY A 11 26.09 -23.56 61.53
C GLY A 11 24.66 -23.98 61.11
N ASP A 12 24.57 -24.93 60.16
CA ASP A 12 23.39 -25.67 59.65
C ASP A 12 22.27 -24.93 58.84
N GLY A 13 21.68 -25.60 57.83
CA GLY A 13 20.25 -25.43 57.59
C GLY A 13 19.61 -25.08 56.22
N LYS A 14 20.17 -25.31 55.00
CA LYS A 14 19.39 -25.75 53.78
C LYS A 14 20.13 -25.84 52.42
N LYS A 15 19.56 -26.67 51.53
CA LYS A 15 19.83 -26.81 50.07
C LYS A 15 19.04 -25.70 49.31
N SER A 16 19.23 -25.36 48.03
CA SER A 16 19.58 -26.12 46.81
C SER A 16 19.75 -25.13 45.62
N LYS A 17 20.13 -25.44 44.36
CA LYS A 17 20.71 -26.61 43.67
C LYS A 17 21.11 -26.14 42.25
N PHE A 18 22.36 -26.25 41.83
CA PHE A 18 22.75 -26.48 40.41
C PHE A 18 24.13 -27.13 40.40
N LYS A 19 24.29 -28.25 39.68
CA LYS A 19 25.48 -29.12 39.76
C LYS A 19 25.90 -29.57 38.36
N ALA A 20 26.54 -28.66 37.62
CA ALA A 20 26.89 -28.85 36.20
C ALA A 20 28.26 -28.28 35.78
N LEU A 21 29.03 -27.66 36.69
CA LEU A 21 30.29 -26.95 36.39
C LEU A 21 31.47 -27.47 37.23
N ALA A 22 31.54 -28.79 37.42
CA ALA A 22 32.62 -29.44 38.16
C ALA A 22 32.80 -30.91 37.73
N ILE A 23 33.35 -31.10 36.52
CA ILE A 23 34.00 -32.33 36.06
C ILE A 23 35.30 -31.86 35.38
N ALA A 24 36.42 -32.54 35.63
CA ALA A 24 37.69 -32.23 34.98
C ALA A 24 37.81 -32.94 33.62
N ASP A 25 38.53 -32.33 32.68
CA ASP A 25 38.83 -32.94 31.38
C ASP A 25 39.86 -34.06 31.56
N ASP A 26 39.36 -35.30 31.71
CA ASP A 26 40.19 -36.49 31.69
C ASP A 26 40.31 -37.06 30.27
N LYS A 27 41.48 -37.62 29.95
CA LYS A 27 41.93 -37.82 28.56
C LYS A 27 41.10 -38.83 27.79
N ASP A 28 40.52 -39.80 28.50
CA ASP A 28 39.66 -40.83 27.92
C ASP A 28 38.27 -40.28 27.55
N ARG A 29 37.78 -39.22 28.22
CA ARG A 29 36.48 -38.60 27.93
C ARG A 29 36.49 -37.73 26.67
N ALA A 30 37.64 -37.14 26.35
CA ALA A 30 37.87 -36.53 25.04
C ALA A 30 37.82 -37.59 23.91
N LYS A 31 38.25 -38.81 24.21
CA LYS A 31 38.26 -39.95 23.29
C LYS A 31 36.85 -40.54 23.08
N GLU A 32 36.06 -40.66 24.16
CA GLU A 32 34.63 -40.98 24.07
C GLU A 32 33.89 -39.95 23.18
N LEU A 33 34.22 -38.66 23.32
CA LEU A 33 33.66 -37.60 22.47
C LEU A 33 34.09 -37.68 21.00
N GLU A 34 35.35 -38.05 20.70
CA GLU A 34 35.77 -38.30 19.32
C GLU A 34 35.04 -39.51 18.71
N GLU A 35 34.87 -40.61 19.46
CA GLU A 35 34.11 -41.79 19.01
C GLU A 35 32.61 -41.50 18.87
N GLU A 36 32.02 -40.70 19.76
CA GLU A 36 30.61 -40.26 19.67
C GLU A 36 30.37 -39.32 18.47
N ILE A 37 31.30 -38.38 18.19
CA ILE A 37 31.26 -37.53 17.00
C ILE A 37 31.49 -38.34 15.72
N GLU A 38 32.39 -39.34 15.71
CA GLU A 38 32.58 -40.20 14.53
C GLU A 38 31.36 -41.10 14.28
N MET A 39 30.67 -41.56 15.33
CA MET A 39 29.37 -42.22 15.22
C MET A 39 28.29 -41.28 14.68
N GLU A 40 28.14 -40.06 15.18
CA GLU A 40 27.15 -39.09 14.66
C GLU A 40 27.43 -38.74 13.19
N MET A 41 28.71 -38.63 12.80
CA MET A 41 29.15 -38.40 11.42
C MET A 41 28.92 -39.61 10.51
N ARG A 42 29.03 -40.85 11.01
CA ARG A 42 28.60 -42.06 10.29
C ARG A 42 27.09 -42.10 10.10
N ASP A 43 26.34 -41.85 11.16
CA ASP A 43 24.88 -41.91 11.16
C ASP A 43 24.26 -40.83 10.23
N ARG A 44 24.89 -39.64 10.14
CA ARG A 44 24.57 -38.64 9.09
C ARG A 44 24.95 -39.12 7.69
N LYS A 45 26.14 -39.73 7.50
CA LYS A 45 26.57 -40.28 6.20
C LYS A 45 25.65 -41.38 5.68
N ASP A 46 25.17 -42.26 6.54
CA ASP A 46 24.28 -43.35 6.13
C ASP A 46 22.84 -42.85 5.90
N LYS A 47 22.37 -41.82 6.63
CA LYS A 47 21.12 -41.10 6.31
C LYS A 47 21.16 -40.37 4.97
N ASP A 48 22.29 -39.80 4.57
CA ASP A 48 22.44 -39.21 3.23
C ASP A 48 22.65 -40.27 2.13
N ARG A 49 23.31 -41.39 2.42
CA ARG A 49 23.38 -42.55 1.50
C ARG A 49 22.02 -43.17 1.21
N ASP A 50 21.14 -43.28 2.21
CA ASP A 50 19.79 -43.80 1.99
C ASP A 50 18.89 -42.79 1.25
N ARG A 51 19.12 -41.47 1.41
CA ARG A 51 18.50 -40.44 0.54
C ARG A 51 18.94 -40.56 -0.92
N ASP A 52 20.22 -40.78 -1.18
CA ASP A 52 20.71 -40.97 -2.55
C ASP A 52 20.24 -42.31 -3.14
N ARG A 53 20.13 -43.39 -2.34
CA ARG A 53 19.50 -44.66 -2.77
C ARG A 53 18.03 -44.51 -3.14
N ASP A 54 17.27 -43.68 -2.42
CA ASP A 54 15.87 -43.40 -2.75
C ASP A 54 15.72 -42.48 -3.98
N ARG A 55 16.77 -41.73 -4.33
CA ARG A 55 16.87 -40.99 -5.59
C ARG A 55 17.16 -41.93 -6.77
N ASP A 56 18.19 -42.77 -6.62
CA ASP A 56 18.66 -43.73 -7.62
C ASP A 56 17.62 -44.82 -7.98
N LYS A 57 16.63 -45.06 -7.11
CA LYS A 57 15.44 -45.88 -7.43
C LYS A 57 14.43 -45.13 -8.30
N ARG A 58 14.05 -43.91 -7.92
CA ARG A 58 12.98 -43.14 -8.61
C ARG A 58 13.36 -42.77 -10.04
N ASP A 59 14.64 -42.62 -10.32
CA ASP A 59 15.15 -42.34 -11.68
C ASP A 59 15.44 -43.62 -12.50
N ARG A 60 15.22 -44.82 -11.95
CA ARG A 60 15.23 -46.10 -12.71
C ARG A 60 13.83 -46.59 -13.09
N ASP A 61 12.81 -46.26 -12.30
CA ASP A 61 11.40 -46.70 -12.50
C ASP A 61 10.64 -45.88 -13.58
N ARG A 62 11.33 -45.16 -14.47
CA ARG A 62 10.72 -44.35 -15.55
C ARG A 62 11.06 -44.77 -16.98
N ASP A 63 12.21 -45.41 -17.20
CA ASP A 63 12.68 -45.78 -18.54
C ASP A 63 12.53 -47.29 -18.85
N ARG A 64 11.78 -48.03 -18.02
CA ARG A 64 11.37 -49.43 -18.27
C ARG A 64 9.91 -49.65 -17.88
N ASP A 65 9.02 -49.39 -18.83
CA ASP A 65 8.14 -50.43 -19.41
C ASP A 65 7.27 -49.85 -20.53
N ARG A 66 7.89 -49.63 -21.68
CA ARG A 66 7.23 -49.82 -22.97
C ARG A 66 7.56 -51.22 -23.48
N ASP A 67 6.54 -51.86 -24.04
CA ASP A 67 6.62 -53.08 -24.87
C ASP A 67 7.21 -54.34 -24.21
N ARG A 68 6.34 -55.18 -23.64
CA ARG A 68 5.89 -56.42 -24.33
C ARG A 68 4.92 -57.28 -23.51
N GLY A 69 4.01 -57.95 -24.25
CA GLY A 69 3.77 -59.38 -24.03
C GLY A 69 2.50 -59.79 -23.29
N ARG A 70 1.68 -60.58 -24.00
CA ARG A 70 0.80 -61.62 -23.43
C ARG A 70 1.65 -62.57 -22.54
N ASP A 71 1.12 -63.28 -21.54
CA ASP A 71 -0.05 -64.16 -21.70
C ASP A 71 -0.75 -64.59 -20.38
N ARG A 72 -1.88 -65.30 -20.57
CA ARG A 72 -2.52 -66.35 -19.74
C ARG A 72 -1.86 -66.80 -18.41
N SER A 73 -2.60 -67.20 -17.34
CA SER A 73 -4.05 -67.42 -17.20
C SER A 73 -4.54 -67.83 -15.79
N ARG A 74 -5.83 -67.54 -15.51
CA ARG A 74 -6.85 -68.36 -14.79
C ARG A 74 -6.75 -68.64 -13.27
N HIS A 75 -7.90 -68.39 -12.61
CA HIS A 75 -8.57 -69.20 -11.56
C HIS A 75 -8.10 -69.09 -10.08
N ARG A 76 -9.00 -69.21 -9.05
CA ARG A 76 -10.46 -69.48 -9.03
C ARG A 76 -11.19 -69.06 -7.72
N ASP A 77 -12.36 -68.41 -7.84
CA ASP A 77 -13.57 -68.41 -6.96
C ASP A 77 -13.47 -68.01 -5.44
N ARG A 78 -14.55 -67.60 -4.73
CA ARG A 78 -15.91 -67.06 -5.05
C ARG A 78 -16.70 -66.69 -3.78
N TYR A 79 -17.63 -65.74 -3.89
CA TYR A 79 -19.05 -65.70 -3.41
C TYR A 79 -19.46 -64.20 -3.33
N LYS A 80 -20.23 -63.63 -4.29
CA LYS A 80 -21.69 -63.76 -4.60
C LYS A 80 -22.60 -63.05 -3.57
N GLU A 81 -23.73 -62.43 -3.90
CA GLU A 81 -24.64 -62.44 -5.08
C GLU A 81 -25.52 -61.14 -5.08
N GLU A 82 -26.18 -60.64 -6.14
CA GLU A 82 -25.87 -60.41 -7.58
C GLU A 82 -27.05 -59.64 -8.28
N LYS A 83 -26.80 -58.97 -9.44
CA LYS A 83 -27.73 -58.80 -10.61
C LYS A 83 -29.01 -57.88 -10.53
N GLU A 84 -29.60 -57.32 -11.61
CA GLU A 84 -29.17 -57.04 -13.02
C GLU A 84 -30.09 -56.03 -13.77
N GLU A 85 -29.54 -55.33 -14.79
CA GLU A 85 -30.06 -54.95 -16.15
C GLU A 85 -31.51 -54.36 -16.37
N ASP A 86 -31.89 -53.75 -17.52
CA ASP A 86 -31.38 -53.86 -18.90
C ASP A 86 -31.49 -52.61 -19.85
N ARG A 87 -30.72 -52.73 -20.94
CA ARG A 87 -30.58 -52.10 -22.30
C ARG A 87 -31.83 -51.47 -23.03
N ARG A 88 -31.78 -50.83 -24.24
CA ARG A 88 -30.79 -50.15 -25.15
C ARG A 88 -31.49 -49.48 -26.37
N ASP A 89 -30.73 -48.63 -27.09
CA ASP A 89 -30.70 -48.40 -28.57
C ASP A 89 -31.84 -47.64 -29.31
N TYR A 90 -31.58 -47.39 -30.60
CA TYR A 90 -32.08 -46.29 -31.46
C TYR A 90 -33.33 -46.60 -32.29
N GLY A 91 -34.06 -45.54 -32.69
CA GLY A 91 -35.23 -45.61 -33.60
C GLY A 91 -34.90 -45.46 -35.10
N ILE A 92 -35.93 -45.43 -35.96
CA ILE A 92 -35.77 -45.16 -37.42
C ILE A 92 -37.00 -44.49 -38.07
N ARG A 93 -36.80 -43.99 -39.30
CA ARG A 93 -37.70 -43.14 -40.11
C ARG A 93 -38.94 -43.88 -40.67
N GLY A 94 -39.96 -43.12 -41.09
CA GLY A 94 -40.23 -43.06 -42.55
C GLY A 94 -41.62 -43.30 -43.18
N ARG A 95 -42.58 -42.37 -42.97
CA ARG A 95 -43.46 -41.75 -44.01
C ARG A 95 -44.48 -42.58 -44.84
N ASN A 96 -45.68 -41.98 -45.06
CA ASN A 96 -46.69 -42.25 -46.12
C ASN A 96 -47.52 -43.56 -45.99
N ARG A 97 -48.77 -43.68 -46.48
CA ARG A 97 -49.69 -42.92 -47.39
C ARG A 97 -51.15 -43.43 -47.12
N ASN A 98 -52.31 -42.89 -47.54
CA ASN A 98 -52.77 -41.73 -48.32
C ASN A 98 -54.31 -41.53 -48.14
N ARG A 99 -54.90 -40.40 -48.63
CA ARG A 99 -56.37 -40.13 -48.85
C ARG A 99 -57.22 -39.93 -47.56
N THR A 100 -58.21 -39.02 -47.43
CA THR A 100 -58.88 -37.96 -48.25
C THR A 100 -59.81 -37.12 -47.31
N ARG A 101 -60.52 -36.01 -47.64
CA ARG A 101 -60.81 -35.18 -48.85
C ARG A 101 -61.16 -33.72 -48.42
N ASP A 102 -61.17 -32.80 -49.38
CA ASP A 102 -61.92 -31.53 -49.59
C ASP A 102 -62.34 -30.55 -48.46
N ASN A 103 -61.73 -29.34 -48.54
CA ASN A 103 -62.26 -27.96 -48.63
C ASN A 103 -63.34 -27.34 -47.70
N GLU A 104 -62.88 -26.28 -47.00
CA GLU A 104 -63.37 -24.86 -47.01
C GLU A 104 -64.58 -24.36 -46.17
N ASP A 105 -64.38 -23.10 -45.76
CA ASP A 105 -65.28 -21.99 -45.36
C ASP A 105 -66.00 -21.85 -43.98
N ASP A 106 -65.58 -20.74 -43.34
CA ASP A 106 -66.31 -19.69 -42.60
C ASP A 106 -66.82 -19.84 -41.15
N ARG A 107 -67.25 -18.70 -40.60
CA ARG A 107 -67.51 -18.38 -39.18
C ARG A 107 -69.02 -18.35 -38.87
N ASP A 108 -69.44 -18.71 -37.65
CA ASP A 108 -69.83 -17.73 -36.60
C ASP A 108 -70.56 -18.29 -35.36
N TYR A 109 -70.44 -17.53 -34.25
CA TYR A 109 -71.39 -17.25 -33.15
C TYR A 109 -72.08 -18.34 -32.26
N ARG A 110 -71.63 -18.34 -30.98
CA ARG A 110 -72.39 -18.10 -29.72
C ARG A 110 -73.62 -18.97 -29.28
N ASN A 111 -73.61 -19.23 -27.95
CA ASN A 111 -74.61 -18.87 -26.89
C ASN A 111 -75.53 -19.96 -26.25
N ARG A 112 -75.50 -20.01 -24.89
CA ARG A 112 -76.57 -20.38 -23.90
C ARG A 112 -77.25 -21.78 -24.06
N GLY A 113 -77.74 -22.50 -23.04
CA GLY A 113 -77.97 -22.35 -21.58
C GLY A 113 -78.85 -23.55 -21.11
N ARG A 114 -79.47 -23.66 -19.92
CA ARG A 114 -79.42 -23.01 -18.59
C ARG A 114 -80.43 -23.75 -17.65
N ASN A 115 -80.15 -23.94 -16.34
CA ASN A 115 -81.05 -24.53 -15.30
C ASN A 115 -81.35 -26.05 -15.50
N ARG A 116 -81.92 -26.86 -14.59
CA ARG A 116 -82.44 -26.82 -13.17
C ARG A 116 -82.43 -28.31 -12.66
N ASP A 117 -82.61 -28.80 -11.42
CA ASP A 117 -83.45 -28.55 -10.22
C ASP A 117 -82.87 -29.48 -9.06
N ARG A 118 -82.98 -29.24 -7.73
CA ARG A 118 -84.04 -29.60 -6.72
C ARG A 118 -84.28 -31.13 -6.47
N ASP A 119 -84.59 -31.67 -5.27
CA ASP A 119 -84.78 -31.14 -3.88
C ASP A 119 -84.69 -32.30 -2.82
N ASN A 120 -84.50 -31.97 -1.52
CA ASN A 120 -84.86 -32.74 -0.28
C ASN A 120 -84.17 -34.10 0.01
N VAL A 121 -84.21 -34.73 1.21
CA VAL A 121 -85.24 -34.86 2.30
C VAL A 121 -84.62 -35.01 3.73
N GLU A 122 -85.08 -34.19 4.70
CA GLU A 122 -85.47 -34.42 6.15
C GLU A 122 -84.67 -35.38 7.12
N ARG A 123 -84.70 -35.31 8.49
CA ARG A 123 -85.56 -34.62 9.51
C ARG A 123 -84.96 -34.61 10.97
N ASP A 124 -85.51 -33.74 11.85
CA ASP A 124 -85.75 -33.82 13.34
C ASP A 124 -84.60 -34.06 14.39
N GLU A 125 -84.58 -33.51 15.63
CA GLU A 125 -85.52 -32.62 16.41
C GLU A 125 -84.80 -31.62 17.42
N ASP A 126 -85.38 -31.27 18.60
CA ASP A 126 -84.93 -30.21 19.57
C ASP A 126 -84.44 -30.69 20.97
N GLY A 127 -83.73 -29.79 21.69
CA GLY A 127 -83.57 -29.75 23.15
C GLY A 127 -82.11 -29.91 23.65
N GLY A 128 -81.60 -29.23 24.70
CA GLY A 128 -82.12 -28.13 25.53
C GLY A 128 -81.47 -28.12 26.94
N ARG A 129 -81.36 -27.03 27.73
CA ARG A 129 -81.62 -25.58 27.52
C ARG A 129 -80.78 -24.70 28.52
N ARG A 130 -79.95 -23.77 28.01
CA ARG A 130 -79.47 -22.48 28.62
C ARG A 130 -78.65 -22.43 29.94
N SER A 131 -77.53 -21.69 29.90
CA SER A 131 -77.33 -20.44 30.70
C SER A 131 -76.33 -19.50 30.00
N ASN A 132 -76.18 -18.24 30.44
CA ASN A 132 -75.60 -17.13 29.66
C ASN A 132 -74.48 -16.36 30.42
N GLY A 133 -73.46 -15.82 29.72
CA GLY A 133 -72.20 -15.41 30.38
C GLY A 133 -71.22 -14.44 29.70
N LYS A 134 -71.64 -13.61 28.72
CA LYS A 134 -70.86 -12.51 28.07
C LYS A 134 -69.58 -12.88 27.28
N TYR A 135 -69.43 -12.23 26.12
CA TYR A 135 -68.23 -12.29 25.27
C TYR A 135 -67.13 -11.33 25.76
N ARG A 136 -65.88 -11.69 25.46
CA ARG A 136 -64.72 -10.80 25.26
C ARG A 136 -63.91 -11.34 24.07
N ASP A 137 -63.24 -10.46 23.34
CA ASP A 137 -62.62 -10.81 22.06
C ASP A 137 -61.33 -11.62 22.21
N ASN A 138 -61.18 -12.66 21.37
CA ASN A 138 -60.05 -13.59 21.40
C ASN A 138 -58.92 -13.13 20.47
N GLU A 139 -58.31 -12.00 20.81
CA GLU A 139 -57.14 -11.43 20.12
C GLU A 139 -55.84 -11.82 20.85
N PRO A 140 -54.78 -12.26 20.15
CA PRO A 140 -53.49 -12.53 20.76
C PRO A 140 -52.79 -11.22 21.15
N GLU A 141 -52.36 -11.09 22.40
CA GLU A 141 -51.49 -10.00 22.82
C GLU A 141 -50.06 -10.24 22.33
N LEU A 142 -49.45 -9.20 21.75
CA LEU A 142 -48.05 -9.21 21.35
C LEU A 142 -47.14 -9.34 22.60
N TYR A 143 -46.05 -10.09 22.48
CA TYR A 143 -45.09 -10.42 23.55
C TYR A 143 -45.63 -11.18 24.76
N LYS A 144 -46.93 -11.51 24.80
CA LYS A 144 -47.49 -12.38 25.83
C LYS A 144 -47.07 -13.84 25.60
N VAL A 145 -46.81 -14.55 26.70
CA VAL A 145 -46.55 -16.00 26.71
C VAL A 145 -47.89 -16.73 26.82
N TYR A 146 -48.10 -17.70 25.95
CA TYR A 146 -49.26 -18.59 25.94
C TYR A 146 -48.82 -20.05 26.02
N LYS A 147 -49.65 -20.91 26.63
CA LYS A 147 -49.49 -22.37 26.51
C LYS A 147 -50.13 -22.86 25.21
N GLY A 148 -49.45 -23.73 24.48
CA GLY A 148 -49.95 -24.28 23.22
C GLY A 148 -49.49 -25.71 22.96
N ARG A 149 -50.06 -26.33 21.92
CA ARG A 149 -49.80 -27.70 21.49
C ARG A 149 -49.27 -27.75 20.06
N VAL A 150 -48.20 -28.51 19.83
CA VAL A 150 -47.56 -28.66 18.52
C VAL A 150 -48.47 -29.46 17.58
N SER A 151 -49.16 -28.80 16.64
CA SER A 151 -50.10 -29.47 15.73
C SER A 151 -49.39 -30.18 14.58
N ARG A 152 -48.33 -29.56 14.03
CA ARG A 152 -47.53 -30.04 12.89
C ARG A 152 -46.07 -29.64 13.03
N VAL A 153 -45.15 -30.52 12.62
CA VAL A 153 -43.71 -30.26 12.55
C VAL A 153 -43.25 -30.36 11.10
N MET A 154 -42.54 -29.34 10.64
CA MET A 154 -41.93 -29.23 9.30
C MET A 154 -40.41 -29.06 9.45
N ASP A 155 -39.66 -29.20 8.37
CA ASP A 155 -38.19 -29.11 8.45
C ASP A 155 -37.69 -27.69 8.77
N SER A 156 -38.46 -26.66 8.42
CA SER A 156 -38.20 -25.23 8.71
C SER A 156 -38.81 -24.70 10.02
N GLY A 157 -39.61 -25.49 10.75
CA GLY A 157 -40.25 -25.04 12.00
C GLY A 157 -41.42 -25.92 12.46
N CYS A 158 -42.10 -25.51 13.53
CA CYS A 158 -43.32 -26.18 14.00
C CYS A 158 -44.50 -25.21 14.12
N PHE A 159 -45.71 -25.71 13.83
CA PHE A 159 -46.96 -25.02 14.10
C PHE A 159 -47.45 -25.37 15.49
N VAL A 160 -47.77 -24.33 16.29
CA VAL A 160 -48.29 -24.44 17.64
C VAL A 160 -49.68 -23.80 17.67
N GLN A 161 -50.68 -24.58 18.08
CA GLN A 161 -52.03 -24.09 18.33
C GLN A 161 -52.10 -23.57 19.78
N LEU A 162 -52.58 -22.35 19.98
CA LEU A 162 -52.63 -21.71 21.30
C LEU A 162 -53.88 -22.19 22.07
N ASN A 163 -53.69 -22.73 23.27
CA ASN A 163 -54.78 -23.37 24.04
C ASN A 163 -55.83 -22.36 24.50
N GLU A 164 -55.42 -21.12 24.78
CA GLU A 164 -56.28 -20.03 25.28
C GLU A 164 -57.03 -19.29 24.14
N LEU A 165 -56.61 -19.46 22.88
CA LEU A 165 -57.13 -18.69 21.74
C LEU A 165 -57.67 -19.65 20.66
N ARG A 166 -58.95 -20.01 20.79
CA ARG A 166 -59.63 -20.98 19.93
C ARG A 166 -59.39 -20.70 18.44
N GLY A 167 -58.73 -21.65 17.77
CA GLY A 167 -58.54 -21.64 16.31
C GLY A 167 -57.32 -20.88 15.78
N LYS A 168 -56.55 -20.18 16.62
CA LYS A 168 -55.35 -19.44 16.17
C LYS A 168 -54.09 -20.34 16.29
N GLU A 169 -53.52 -20.74 15.15
CA GLU A 169 -52.19 -21.37 15.04
C GLU A 169 -51.10 -20.32 14.77
N GLY A 170 -49.89 -20.56 15.28
CA GLY A 170 -48.70 -19.78 14.94
C GLY A 170 -47.49 -20.64 14.60
N LEU A 171 -46.54 -20.08 13.86
CA LEU A 171 -45.31 -20.76 13.41
C LEU A 171 -44.13 -20.38 14.31
N VAL A 172 -43.47 -21.38 14.89
CA VAL A 172 -42.13 -21.26 15.47
C VAL A 172 -41.12 -21.68 14.40
N HIS A 173 -40.34 -20.73 13.88
CA HIS A 173 -39.24 -21.02 12.94
C HIS A 173 -38.06 -21.71 13.69
N VAL A 174 -37.28 -22.57 13.04
CA VAL A 174 -36.15 -23.31 13.67
C VAL A 174 -35.19 -22.39 14.44
N SER A 175 -34.95 -21.17 13.96
CA SER A 175 -34.08 -20.19 14.65
C SER A 175 -34.65 -19.60 15.96
N GLN A 176 -35.93 -19.85 16.27
CA GLN A 176 -36.64 -19.41 17.47
C GLN A 176 -37.10 -20.58 18.36
N MET A 177 -36.65 -21.81 18.06
CA MET A 177 -36.95 -23.00 18.88
C MET A 177 -35.98 -23.19 20.06
N ALA A 178 -34.74 -22.69 19.94
CA ALA A 178 -33.70 -22.84 20.95
C ALA A 178 -32.62 -21.75 20.84
N SER A 179 -31.78 -21.61 21.86
CA SER A 179 -30.61 -20.72 21.87
C SER A 179 -29.41 -21.26 21.07
N ARG A 180 -29.35 -22.57 20.82
CA ARG A 180 -28.35 -23.24 19.97
C ARG A 180 -28.83 -23.36 18.53
N ARG A 181 -27.90 -23.36 17.56
CA ARG A 181 -28.23 -23.62 16.14
C ARG A 181 -28.58 -25.10 15.94
N ILE A 182 -29.72 -25.39 15.32
CA ILE A 182 -30.26 -26.74 15.13
C ILE A 182 -30.57 -26.95 13.63
N PRO A 183 -30.31 -28.14 13.05
CA PRO A 183 -30.54 -28.39 11.63
C PRO A 183 -32.01 -28.69 11.27
N ASN A 184 -32.74 -29.41 12.12
CA ASN A 184 -34.14 -29.81 11.89
C ASN A 184 -35.02 -29.58 13.13
N ALA A 185 -36.27 -29.14 12.94
CA ALA A 185 -37.22 -28.95 14.05
C ALA A 185 -37.60 -30.26 14.77
N LYS A 186 -37.55 -31.39 14.05
CA LYS A 186 -37.92 -32.74 14.51
C LYS A 186 -37.06 -33.25 15.68
N ASP A 187 -35.87 -32.68 15.86
CA ASP A 187 -34.91 -33.05 16.91
C ASP A 187 -35.26 -32.40 18.27
N VAL A 188 -36.25 -31.49 18.31
CA VAL A 188 -36.59 -30.62 19.46
C VAL A 188 -38.01 -30.84 19.97
N VAL A 189 -38.97 -31.01 19.05
CA VAL A 189 -40.40 -31.15 19.40
C VAL A 189 -41.05 -32.32 18.66
N LYS A 190 -41.97 -32.98 19.34
CA LYS A 190 -42.85 -33.99 18.76
C LYS A 190 -44.23 -33.40 18.49
N ARG A 191 -44.97 -34.01 17.56
CA ARG A 191 -46.40 -33.71 17.38
C ARG A 191 -47.15 -33.96 18.69
N ASP A 192 -48.15 -33.13 18.96
CA ASP A 192 -49.02 -33.18 20.14
C ASP A 192 -48.33 -32.90 21.48
N GLN A 193 -47.05 -32.50 21.48
CA GLN A 193 -46.35 -31.99 22.64
C GLN A 193 -46.89 -30.62 23.07
N GLU A 194 -47.07 -30.42 24.38
CA GLU A 194 -47.33 -29.08 24.96
C GLU A 194 -46.03 -28.29 25.08
N VAL A 195 -46.09 -26.99 24.75
CA VAL A 195 -44.98 -26.03 24.77
C VAL A 195 -45.47 -24.66 25.23
N TYR A 196 -44.57 -23.83 25.76
CA TYR A 196 -44.84 -22.42 26.02
C TYR A 196 -44.26 -21.55 24.91
N VAL A 197 -45.04 -20.60 24.42
CA VAL A 197 -44.71 -19.80 23.24
C VAL A 197 -45.03 -18.32 23.45
N LYS A 198 -44.07 -17.46 23.14
CA LYS A 198 -44.22 -16.00 23.14
C LYS A 198 -44.60 -15.50 21.75
N VAL A 199 -45.58 -14.60 21.65
CA VAL A 199 -45.96 -14.00 20.36
C VAL A 199 -44.93 -12.94 19.97
N ILE A 200 -44.12 -13.20 18.93
CA ILE A 200 -43.08 -12.26 18.45
C ILE A 200 -43.70 -11.22 17.50
N SER A 201 -44.62 -11.65 16.64
CA SER A 201 -45.31 -10.80 15.69
C SER A 201 -46.67 -11.35 15.29
N ILE A 202 -47.58 -10.42 14.98
CA ILE A 202 -48.93 -10.66 14.48
C ILE A 202 -48.99 -9.98 13.11
N SER A 203 -49.36 -10.72 12.07
CA SER A 203 -49.44 -10.22 10.69
C SER A 203 -50.76 -10.70 10.07
N GLY A 204 -51.81 -9.92 10.31
CA GLY A 204 -53.19 -10.35 10.04
C GLY A 204 -53.48 -11.67 10.75
N GLN A 205 -53.92 -12.68 9.99
CA GLN A 205 -54.22 -14.01 10.52
C GLN A 205 -52.99 -14.89 10.84
N LYS A 206 -51.76 -14.43 10.55
CA LYS A 206 -50.53 -15.22 10.78
C LYS A 206 -49.80 -14.77 12.04
N LEU A 207 -49.49 -15.73 12.91
CA LEU A 207 -48.74 -15.50 14.16
C LEU A 207 -47.33 -16.09 14.04
N SER A 208 -46.32 -15.31 14.44
CA SER A 208 -44.93 -15.78 14.60
C SER A 208 -44.62 -15.97 16.07
N LEU A 209 -44.12 -17.15 16.44
CA LEU A 209 -43.97 -17.58 17.83
C LEU A 209 -42.50 -17.90 18.16
N SER A 210 -42.11 -17.65 19.41
CA SER A 210 -40.80 -18.05 19.97
C SER A 210 -40.99 -19.05 21.10
N MET A 211 -40.22 -20.14 21.06
CA MET A 211 -39.99 -21.00 22.24
C MET A 211 -38.68 -20.65 22.95
N ARG A 212 -37.73 -20.01 22.23
CA ARG A 212 -36.41 -19.61 22.75
C ARG A 212 -36.50 -18.63 23.92
N ASP A 213 -37.44 -17.69 23.86
CA ASP A 213 -37.53 -16.58 24.81
C ASP A 213 -38.38 -16.92 26.06
N VAL A 214 -38.76 -18.18 26.22
CA VAL A 214 -39.60 -18.67 27.32
C VAL A 214 -39.00 -19.94 27.92
N ASP A 215 -38.88 -20.00 29.24
CA ASP A 215 -38.55 -21.24 29.93
C ASP A 215 -39.71 -22.25 29.78
N GLN A 216 -39.44 -23.33 29.06
CA GLN A 216 -40.41 -24.40 28.79
C GLN A 216 -40.82 -25.17 30.06
N ASN A 217 -40.04 -25.09 31.14
CA ASN A 217 -40.32 -25.79 32.39
C ASN A 217 -41.19 -24.96 33.35
N THR A 218 -41.04 -23.62 33.39
CA THR A 218 -41.78 -22.74 34.31
C THR A 218 -42.77 -21.79 33.64
N GLY A 219 -42.79 -21.72 32.30
CA GLY A 219 -43.62 -20.77 31.54
C GLY A 219 -43.19 -19.31 31.68
N ARG A 220 -42.03 -19.03 32.32
CA ARG A 220 -41.53 -17.67 32.55
C ARG A 220 -40.90 -17.11 31.29
N ASP A 221 -41.28 -15.88 30.96
CA ASP A 221 -40.61 -15.07 29.94
C ASP A 221 -39.17 -14.77 30.40
N LEU A 222 -38.19 -15.13 29.56
CA LEU A 222 -36.77 -14.91 29.82
C LEU A 222 -36.31 -13.51 29.40
N LEU A 223 -37.12 -12.79 28.61
CA LEU A 223 -36.86 -11.43 28.12
C LEU A 223 -38.12 -10.56 28.26
N PRO A 224 -38.60 -10.29 29.50
CA PRO A 224 -39.78 -9.46 29.73
C PRO A 224 -39.50 -8.00 29.36
N LEU A 225 -40.08 -7.54 28.24
CA LEU A 225 -40.13 -6.13 27.88
C LEU A 225 -41.13 -5.44 28.82
N LYS A 226 -40.69 -4.39 29.53
CA LYS A 226 -41.57 -3.63 30.42
C LYS A 226 -42.73 -3.03 29.62
N LYS A 227 -43.97 -3.43 29.95
CA LYS A 227 -45.18 -2.71 29.55
C LYS A 227 -45.19 -1.40 30.35
N SER A 228 -45.28 -0.25 29.68
CA SER A 228 -45.45 1.04 30.34
C SER A 228 -46.84 1.09 30.98
N SER A 229 -46.88 1.24 32.30
CA SER A 229 -48.08 1.56 33.06
C SER A 229 -47.80 2.83 33.83
N ASP A 230 -48.64 3.85 33.62
CA ASP A 230 -48.67 5.05 34.45
C ASP A 230 -49.19 4.74 35.86
N ASP A 231 -49.26 5.80 36.69
CA ASP A 231 -49.67 5.82 38.09
C ASP A 231 -48.80 5.03 39.08
N ASP A 232 -47.81 5.73 39.69
CA ASP A 232 -48.02 6.17 41.07
C ASP A 232 -47.17 7.41 41.42
N ALA A 233 -47.52 8.14 42.50
CA ALA A 233 -46.96 9.45 42.81
C ALA A 233 -46.46 9.61 44.27
N PHE A 234 -45.65 10.68 44.47
CA PHE A 234 -45.13 11.25 45.72
C PHE A 234 -43.89 10.62 46.41
N ARG A 235 -42.91 11.53 46.65
CA ARG A 235 -41.89 11.54 47.76
C ARG A 235 -40.73 10.53 47.61
N THR A 236 -39.46 10.86 47.88
CA THR A 236 -38.80 12.06 48.43
C THR A 236 -37.43 12.32 47.75
N ASN A 237 -36.99 13.58 47.72
CA ASN A 237 -35.60 14.00 47.40
C ASN A 237 -34.69 13.75 48.63
N PRO A 238 -33.33 13.61 48.52
CA PRO A 238 -32.50 14.78 48.15
C PRO A 238 -31.14 14.55 47.41
N SER A 239 -30.79 15.54 46.58
CA SER A 239 -29.47 16.20 46.44
C SER A 239 -28.16 15.43 46.09
N GLY A 240 -27.56 15.83 44.96
CA GLY A 240 -26.12 15.72 44.66
C GLY A 240 -25.80 14.82 43.45
N GLY A 241 -25.04 15.25 42.43
CA GLY A 241 -24.44 16.56 42.14
C GLY A 241 -24.20 16.73 40.62
N LYS A 242 -23.75 17.90 40.17
CA LYS A 242 -23.50 18.16 38.73
C LYS A 242 -22.09 17.75 38.30
N GLU A 243 -21.97 16.72 37.48
CA GLU A 243 -20.86 16.55 36.54
C GLU A 243 -21.43 16.29 35.14
N GLY A 244 -20.78 16.85 34.11
CA GLY A 244 -21.11 16.61 32.70
C GLY A 244 -20.18 15.57 32.08
N PRO A 245 -20.44 15.12 30.83
CA PRO A 245 -19.59 14.15 30.15
C PRO A 245 -18.16 14.66 30.01
N VAL A 246 -17.18 13.91 30.53
CA VAL A 246 -15.79 14.33 30.63
C VAL A 246 -15.09 14.13 29.28
N THR A 247 -15.14 15.14 28.41
CA THR A 247 -14.45 15.12 27.12
C THR A 247 -12.93 14.99 27.30
N ARG A 248 -12.34 13.86 26.90
CA ARG A 248 -10.89 13.67 26.92
C ARG A 248 -10.29 14.03 25.56
N THR A 249 -9.24 14.86 25.57
CA THR A 249 -8.45 15.16 24.37
C THR A 249 -7.26 14.20 24.30
N GLY A 250 -7.16 13.43 23.21
CA GLY A 250 -6.07 12.49 22.97
C GLY A 250 -4.72 13.15 22.65
N LEU A 251 -3.66 12.36 22.59
CA LEU A 251 -2.30 12.78 22.22
C LEU A 251 -2.23 13.45 20.82
N SER A 252 -3.14 13.08 19.93
CA SER A 252 -3.31 13.61 18.57
C SER A 252 -4.20 14.86 18.47
N GLY A 253 -4.75 15.34 19.58
CA GLY A 253 -5.69 16.47 19.61
C GLY A 253 -7.15 16.12 19.31
N ILE A 254 -7.44 14.84 18.99
CA ILE A 254 -8.81 14.35 18.82
C ILE A 254 -9.58 14.48 20.14
N ARG A 255 -10.79 15.05 20.09
CA ARG A 255 -11.73 15.04 21.22
C ARG A 255 -12.50 13.71 21.20
N ILE A 256 -12.22 12.84 22.16
CA ILE A 256 -12.95 11.58 22.31
C ILE A 256 -14.24 11.89 23.07
N LEU A 257 -15.37 11.69 22.39
CA LEU A 257 -16.65 11.41 23.03
C LEU A 257 -16.70 9.91 23.32
N GLU A 258 -17.06 9.54 24.55
CA GLU A 258 -17.44 8.16 24.86
C GLU A 258 -18.90 7.98 24.43
N ASP A 259 -19.09 7.50 23.20
CA ASP A 259 -20.40 7.12 22.67
C ASP A 259 -20.93 5.92 23.48
N GLU A 260 -21.96 6.11 24.33
CA GLU A 260 -22.70 4.99 24.92
C GLU A 260 -23.51 4.28 23.82
N ASP A 261 -23.07 3.08 23.43
CA ASP A 261 -23.68 2.20 22.42
C ASP A 261 -25.09 1.70 22.86
N ALA A 262 -26.10 2.58 22.83
CA ALA A 262 -27.46 2.28 23.29
C ALA A 262 -28.60 3.01 22.54
N ALA A 263 -28.40 3.44 21.29
CA ALA A 263 -29.49 4.01 20.48
C ALA A 263 -30.57 2.93 20.18
N PRO A 264 -31.84 3.11 20.57
CA PRO A 264 -32.87 2.08 20.39
C PRO A 264 -33.26 1.93 18.92
N SER A 265 -33.31 0.69 18.42
CA SER A 265 -33.52 0.41 17.00
C SER A 265 -34.95 0.73 16.53
N ARG A 266 -35.16 1.93 15.98
CA ARG A 266 -36.35 2.24 15.17
C ARG A 266 -36.42 1.31 13.95
N ARG A 267 -37.63 0.87 13.57
CA ARG A 267 -37.84 -0.04 12.43
C ARG A 267 -37.38 0.61 11.11
N PRO A 268 -36.82 -0.14 10.15
CA PRO A 268 -36.49 0.40 8.83
C PRO A 268 -37.77 0.69 8.05
N LEU A 269 -38.18 1.97 8.03
CA LEU A 269 -39.21 2.46 7.12
C LEU A 269 -38.73 2.38 5.66
N LYS A 270 -39.65 2.09 4.73
CA LYS A 270 -39.32 1.97 3.30
C LYS A 270 -38.95 3.36 2.76
N ARG A 271 -37.66 3.61 2.55
CA ARG A 271 -37.10 4.87 2.03
C ARG A 271 -37.60 5.11 0.59
N MET A 272 -38.66 5.92 0.44
CA MET A 272 -39.18 6.33 -0.87
C MET A 272 -38.11 7.08 -1.67
N SER A 273 -38.08 6.83 -2.98
CA SER A 273 -37.15 7.44 -3.92
C SER A 273 -37.46 8.93 -4.13
N SER A 274 -36.48 9.72 -4.59
CA SER A 274 -36.67 11.15 -4.80
C SER A 274 -37.73 11.51 -5.86
N PRO A 275 -37.95 10.74 -6.96
CA PRO A 275 -39.07 10.98 -7.86
C PRO A 275 -40.41 10.65 -7.21
N GLU A 276 -40.53 9.51 -6.51
CA GLU A 276 -41.77 9.09 -5.82
C GLU A 276 -42.24 10.16 -4.81
N ARG A 277 -41.30 10.75 -4.05
CA ARG A 277 -41.58 11.85 -3.12
C ARG A 277 -42.02 13.13 -3.83
N TRP A 278 -41.45 13.44 -4.99
CA TRP A 278 -41.83 14.61 -5.77
C TRP A 278 -43.21 14.42 -6.42
N GLU A 279 -43.45 13.26 -7.01
CA GLU A 279 -44.71 12.87 -7.67
C GLU A 279 -45.88 12.84 -6.68
N ALA A 280 -45.72 12.19 -5.52
CA ALA A 280 -46.72 12.25 -4.45
C ALA A 280 -47.01 13.68 -3.98
N LYS A 281 -45.98 14.54 -3.88
CA LYS A 281 -46.16 15.96 -3.51
C LYS A 281 -46.87 16.77 -4.61
N GLN A 282 -46.69 16.43 -5.89
CA GLN A 282 -47.46 17.02 -6.98
C GLN A 282 -48.90 16.51 -7.01
N LEU A 283 -49.16 15.24 -6.68
CA LEU A 283 -50.51 14.66 -6.60
C LEU A 283 -51.32 15.23 -5.43
N ILE A 284 -50.69 15.55 -4.30
CA ILE A 284 -51.31 16.32 -3.21
C ILE A 284 -51.57 17.77 -3.66
N ALA A 285 -50.59 18.41 -4.32
CA ALA A 285 -50.74 19.80 -4.79
C ALA A 285 -51.79 19.98 -5.91
N SER A 286 -52.10 18.93 -6.67
CA SER A 286 -53.18 18.90 -7.65
C SER A 286 -54.53 18.43 -7.08
N GLY A 287 -54.59 18.04 -5.80
CA GLY A 287 -55.79 17.52 -5.16
C GLY A 287 -56.24 16.14 -5.63
N VAL A 288 -55.33 15.37 -6.25
CA VAL A 288 -55.60 14.01 -6.78
C VAL A 288 -55.30 12.92 -5.75
N LEU A 289 -54.33 13.15 -4.85
CA LEU A 289 -54.08 12.32 -3.66
C LEU A 289 -54.56 13.10 -2.43
N SER A 290 -55.41 12.50 -1.60
CA SER A 290 -55.86 13.12 -0.35
C SER A 290 -54.82 12.93 0.77
N LEU A 291 -54.93 13.73 1.84
CA LEU A 291 -53.89 13.80 2.90
C LEU A 291 -53.84 12.53 3.76
N ASP A 292 -54.98 11.86 3.91
CA ASP A 292 -55.19 10.57 4.57
C ASP A 292 -54.62 9.38 3.77
N GLU A 293 -54.57 9.46 2.43
CA GLU A 293 -53.90 8.46 1.59
C GLU A 293 -52.35 8.58 1.62
N TYR A 294 -51.80 9.60 2.28
CA TYR A 294 -50.35 9.77 2.37
C TYR A 294 -49.74 8.79 3.40
N PRO A 295 -48.74 7.94 3.03
CA PRO A 295 -48.19 6.89 3.92
C PRO A 295 -47.41 7.35 5.18
N MET A 296 -47.55 8.62 5.58
CA MET A 296 -46.98 9.25 6.78
C MET A 296 -48.04 10.03 7.58
N TYR A 297 -49.32 9.91 7.21
CA TYR A 297 -50.45 10.39 8.00
C TYR A 297 -50.77 9.36 9.11
N ASP A 298 -51.26 9.83 10.25
CA ASP A 298 -51.60 9.01 11.42
C ASP A 298 -53.02 9.40 11.89
N GLU A 299 -53.91 8.44 12.12
CA GLU A 299 -55.31 8.73 12.49
C GLU A 299 -55.48 9.07 13.97
N ASP A 300 -54.56 8.61 14.84
CA ASP A 300 -54.64 8.77 16.29
C ASP A 300 -54.08 10.12 16.79
N GLY A 301 -53.53 10.97 15.91
CA GLY A 301 -52.97 12.27 16.27
C GLY A 301 -53.13 13.30 15.13
N ASP A 302 -53.87 14.39 15.40
CA ASP A 302 -54.28 15.40 14.42
C ASP A 302 -53.09 16.22 13.85
N GLY A 303 -52.40 15.64 12.86
CA GLY A 303 -51.28 16.26 12.14
C GLY A 303 -50.36 15.24 11.47
N MET A 304 -49.48 15.71 10.57
CA MET A 304 -48.39 14.87 10.06
C MET A 304 -47.42 14.52 11.20
N LEU A 305 -46.93 13.29 11.22
CA LEU A 305 -45.93 12.85 12.18
C LEU A 305 -44.70 13.77 12.12
N TYR A 306 -44.43 14.50 13.20
CA TYR A 306 -43.24 15.35 13.29
C TYR A 306 -42.00 14.46 13.15
N GLN A 307 -41.31 14.61 12.02
CA GLN A 307 -40.00 14.02 11.83
C GLN A 307 -39.04 14.77 12.76
N GLU A 308 -38.59 14.14 13.85
CA GLU A 308 -37.21 14.37 14.26
C GLU A 308 -36.37 14.18 13.00
N GLU A 309 -35.59 15.20 12.62
CA GLU A 309 -34.95 15.25 11.30
C GLU A 309 -33.79 14.26 11.19
N GLY A 310 -34.14 12.97 11.11
CA GLY A 310 -33.45 11.92 10.37
C GLY A 310 -33.60 12.12 8.86
N ALA A 311 -33.65 13.38 8.41
CA ALA A 311 -32.77 13.74 7.34
C ALA A 311 -31.35 13.35 7.79
N GLU A 312 -30.64 12.64 6.93
CA GLU A 312 -29.23 12.97 6.83
C GLU A 312 -29.24 14.41 6.32
N GLU A 313 -29.12 15.40 7.22
CA GLU A 313 -28.76 16.76 6.81
C GLU A 313 -27.65 16.60 5.79
N GLU A 314 -27.80 17.21 4.62
CA GLU A 314 -26.79 17.10 3.56
C GLU A 314 -25.59 17.93 4.01
N LEU A 315 -24.79 17.35 4.92
CA LEU A 315 -23.89 18.03 5.83
C LEU A 315 -22.74 18.59 5.01
N GLU A 316 -22.97 19.79 4.52
CA GLU A 316 -22.15 20.46 3.56
C GLU A 316 -20.92 20.97 4.29
N ILE A 317 -19.79 20.32 4.03
CA ILE A 317 -18.52 20.70 4.62
C ILE A 317 -17.93 21.79 3.74
N GLU A 318 -17.73 22.97 4.31
CA GLU A 318 -16.87 23.99 3.73
C GLU A 318 -15.45 23.84 4.28
N MET A 319 -14.47 24.27 3.49
CA MET A 319 -13.13 24.54 4.02
C MET A 319 -13.19 25.73 4.98
N ASN A 320 -12.33 25.72 5.99
CA ASN A 320 -12.10 26.92 6.77
C ASN A 320 -11.16 27.88 6.02
N GLU A 321 -11.36 29.19 6.19
CA GLU A 321 -10.62 30.24 5.47
C GLU A 321 -9.78 31.10 6.43
N ASP A 322 -9.65 30.69 7.69
CA ASP A 322 -8.90 31.41 8.73
C ASP A 322 -7.38 31.24 8.55
N GLU A 323 -6.69 32.27 8.07
CA GLU A 323 -5.22 32.31 8.02
C GLU A 323 -4.61 32.24 9.43
N PRO A 324 -3.63 31.34 9.72
CA PRO A 324 -2.99 31.29 11.03
C PRO A 324 -2.17 32.55 11.30
N ALA A 325 -2.10 32.96 12.59
CA ALA A 325 -1.50 34.22 13.00
C ALA A 325 -0.07 34.44 12.44
N PHE A 326 0.78 33.41 12.43
CA PHE A 326 2.14 33.48 11.91
C PHE A 326 2.28 33.59 10.38
N LEU A 327 1.20 33.47 9.58
CA LEU A 327 1.20 33.61 8.12
C LEU A 327 0.36 34.79 7.60
N GLN A 328 -0.32 35.55 8.47
CA GLN A 328 -1.31 36.56 8.07
C GLN A 328 -0.79 37.52 6.98
N GLY A 329 -1.48 37.52 5.84
CA GLY A 329 -1.15 38.35 4.68
C GLY A 329 -0.06 37.78 3.76
N GLN A 330 0.73 36.79 4.17
CA GLN A 330 1.66 36.09 3.28
C GLN A 330 0.92 35.05 2.41
N THR A 331 -0.11 34.40 2.95
CA THR A 331 -0.88 33.34 2.28
C THR A 331 -1.48 33.81 0.94
N ARG A 332 -1.89 35.08 0.83
CA ARG A 332 -2.46 35.63 -0.42
C ARG A 332 -1.49 35.58 -1.61
N TYR A 333 -0.18 35.55 -1.37
CA TYR A 333 0.82 35.39 -2.42
C TYR A 333 0.99 33.93 -2.91
N SER A 334 0.33 32.92 -2.32
CA SER A 334 0.33 31.54 -2.84
C SER A 334 -0.60 31.38 -4.04
N VAL A 335 -1.69 32.15 -4.08
CA VAL A 335 -2.76 32.08 -5.10
C VAL A 335 -2.22 32.40 -6.50
N ASP A 336 -1.22 33.28 -6.62
CA ASP A 336 -0.58 33.65 -7.89
C ASP A 336 0.66 32.80 -8.26
N MET A 337 0.88 31.65 -7.59
CA MET A 337 1.99 30.75 -7.96
C MET A 337 1.87 30.24 -9.41
N SER A 338 2.85 30.59 -10.24
CA SER A 338 3.14 29.87 -11.50
C SER A 338 3.91 28.58 -11.19
N PRO A 339 3.71 27.46 -11.92
CA PRO A 339 4.50 26.24 -11.72
C PRO A 339 6.01 26.48 -11.77
N VAL A 340 6.77 25.69 -11.01
CA VAL A 340 8.24 25.81 -10.93
C VAL A 340 8.84 25.70 -12.33
N LYS A 341 9.57 26.74 -12.75
CA LYS A 341 10.13 26.84 -14.12
C LYS A 341 11.34 25.92 -14.30
N ILE A 342 11.08 24.63 -14.54
CA ILE A 342 12.14 23.63 -14.82
C ILE A 342 12.88 23.96 -16.12
N PHE A 343 12.19 24.53 -17.11
CA PHE A 343 12.74 24.86 -18.42
C PHE A 343 13.39 26.25 -18.43
N LYS A 344 14.69 26.29 -18.71
CA LYS A 344 15.45 27.53 -19.01
C LYS A 344 14.91 28.26 -20.25
N ASN A 345 14.39 27.52 -21.23
CA ASN A 345 13.60 28.05 -22.34
C ASN A 345 12.40 27.11 -22.65
N PRO A 346 11.16 27.50 -22.29
CA PRO A 346 9.96 26.70 -22.59
C PRO A 346 9.72 26.45 -24.09
N GLU A 347 10.12 27.36 -24.98
CA GLU A 347 9.91 27.27 -26.44
C GLU A 347 11.08 26.57 -27.18
N GLY A 348 12.07 26.11 -26.42
CA GLY A 348 13.27 25.43 -26.92
C GLY A 348 12.98 24.20 -27.81
N SER A 349 13.98 23.80 -28.58
CA SER A 349 13.92 22.58 -29.39
C SER A 349 13.79 21.33 -28.50
N LEU A 350 14.52 21.27 -27.38
CA LEU A 350 14.47 20.15 -26.44
C LEU A 350 13.11 20.08 -25.71
N SER A 351 12.58 21.23 -25.31
CA SER A 351 11.28 21.35 -24.62
C SER A 351 10.13 20.82 -25.49
N ARG A 352 10.15 21.15 -26.80
CA ARG A 352 9.17 20.63 -27.77
C ARG A 352 9.34 19.13 -28.03
N ALA A 353 10.57 18.62 -28.11
CA ALA A 353 10.81 17.18 -28.30
C ALA A 353 10.34 16.34 -27.09
N ALA A 354 10.53 16.83 -25.85
CA ALA A 354 10.04 16.18 -24.64
C ALA A 354 8.50 16.08 -24.59
N ALA A 355 7.80 17.16 -24.97
CA ALA A 355 6.35 17.19 -25.06
C ALA A 355 5.83 16.25 -26.17
N LEU A 356 6.45 16.30 -27.36
CA LEU A 356 6.10 15.47 -28.50
C LEU A 356 6.30 13.98 -28.22
N GLN A 357 7.42 13.58 -27.61
CA GLN A 357 7.64 12.17 -27.24
C GLN A 357 6.62 11.69 -26.20
N SER A 358 6.19 12.55 -25.26
CA SER A 358 5.14 12.21 -24.29
C SER A 358 3.80 11.86 -24.98
N ALA A 359 3.50 12.52 -26.10
CA ALA A 359 2.36 12.18 -26.96
C ALA A 359 2.62 10.91 -27.79
N LEU A 360 3.78 10.77 -28.44
CA LEU A 360 4.14 9.57 -29.22
C LEU A 360 4.16 8.29 -28.39
N ILE A 361 4.60 8.34 -27.12
CA ILE A 361 4.57 7.17 -26.22
C ILE A 361 3.12 6.72 -25.97
N LYS A 362 2.21 7.67 -25.75
CA LYS A 362 0.78 7.40 -25.60
C LYS A 362 0.19 6.80 -26.88
N GLU A 363 0.48 7.39 -28.04
CA GLU A 363 0.04 6.88 -29.35
C GLU A 363 0.58 5.46 -29.62
N ARG A 364 1.89 5.25 -29.45
CA ARG A 364 2.55 3.93 -29.59
C ARG A 364 1.96 2.88 -28.65
N ARG A 365 1.50 3.30 -27.47
CA ARG A 365 0.80 2.44 -26.52
C ARG A 365 -0.63 2.14 -26.97
N GLU A 366 -1.40 3.14 -27.36
CA GLU A 366 -2.77 2.98 -27.86
C GLU A 366 -2.81 2.12 -29.13
N VAL A 367 -1.89 2.31 -30.07
CA VAL A 367 -1.70 1.47 -31.26
C VAL A 367 -1.32 0.03 -30.88
N ARG A 368 -0.44 -0.19 -29.90
CA ARG A 368 -0.10 -1.56 -29.44
C ARG A 368 -1.28 -2.23 -28.73
N GLU A 369 -2.01 -1.52 -27.87
CA GLU A 369 -3.21 -2.03 -27.21
C GLU A 369 -4.31 -2.32 -28.24
N GLN A 370 -4.45 -1.51 -29.29
CA GLN A 370 -5.34 -1.75 -30.42
C GLN A 370 -4.91 -2.94 -31.27
N GLN A 371 -3.61 -3.09 -31.60
CA GLN A 371 -3.08 -4.27 -32.31
C GLN A 371 -3.31 -5.56 -31.51
N GLN A 372 -3.04 -5.53 -30.20
CA GLN A 372 -3.32 -6.67 -29.32
C GLN A 372 -4.83 -6.98 -29.26
N ARG A 373 -5.68 -5.95 -29.20
CA ARG A 373 -7.14 -6.11 -29.25
C ARG A 373 -7.62 -6.68 -30.59
N THR A 374 -7.10 -6.21 -31.72
CA THR A 374 -7.41 -6.73 -33.06
C THR A 374 -6.93 -8.17 -33.22
N MET A 375 -5.74 -8.52 -32.71
CA MET A 375 -5.28 -9.91 -32.67
C MET A 375 -6.24 -10.78 -31.84
N LEU A 376 -6.64 -10.35 -30.64
CA LEU A 376 -7.62 -11.05 -29.81
C LEU A 376 -9.03 -11.13 -30.45
N ASP A 377 -9.43 -10.14 -31.24
CA ASP A 377 -10.71 -10.14 -31.96
C ASP A 377 -10.67 -11.00 -33.24
N SER A 378 -9.48 -11.19 -33.82
CA SER A 378 -9.21 -12.10 -34.95
C SER A 378 -9.09 -13.57 -34.56
N ILE A 379 -8.97 -13.88 -33.25
CA ILE A 379 -9.17 -15.25 -32.75
C ILE A 379 -10.67 -15.57 -32.89
N PRO A 380 -11.07 -16.62 -33.64
CA PRO A 380 -12.48 -16.91 -33.87
C PRO A 380 -13.25 -17.16 -32.57
N LYS A 381 -14.31 -16.37 -32.37
CA LYS A 381 -15.14 -16.38 -31.15
C LYS A 381 -16.00 -17.65 -31.02
N ASP A 382 -16.12 -18.44 -32.09
CA ASP A 382 -16.91 -19.68 -32.16
C ASP A 382 -16.38 -20.83 -31.30
N LEU A 383 -15.16 -20.71 -30.74
CA LEU A 383 -14.58 -21.69 -29.81
C LEU A 383 -15.36 -21.87 -28.48
N ASN A 384 -16.37 -21.03 -28.21
CA ASN A 384 -17.29 -21.15 -27.08
C ASN A 384 -18.62 -21.88 -27.39
N ARG A 385 -18.86 -22.32 -28.63
CA ARG A 385 -20.05 -23.09 -29.01
C ARG A 385 -20.07 -24.64 -28.85
N PRO A 386 -19.05 -25.35 -28.29
CA PRO A 386 -19.08 -26.83 -28.15
C PRO A 386 -20.15 -27.50 -27.26
N TRP A 387 -21.30 -26.87 -26.97
CA TRP A 387 -22.32 -27.42 -26.06
C TRP A 387 -23.77 -27.40 -26.59
N GLU A 388 -24.00 -27.01 -27.85
CA GLU A 388 -25.34 -27.06 -28.49
C GLU A 388 -25.40 -27.97 -29.73
N ASP A 389 -24.34 -28.72 -30.05
CA ASP A 389 -24.35 -29.72 -31.14
C ASP A 389 -23.83 -31.09 -30.65
N PRO A 390 -24.61 -32.18 -30.76
CA PRO A 390 -24.18 -33.53 -30.38
C PRO A 390 -23.22 -34.20 -31.37
N MET A 391 -23.02 -33.70 -32.60
CA MET A 391 -22.15 -34.32 -33.62
C MET A 391 -21.36 -33.32 -34.51
N PRO A 392 -20.30 -32.67 -34.00
CA PRO A 392 -19.23 -32.14 -34.84
C PRO A 392 -18.36 -33.28 -35.40
N GLU A 393 -17.91 -33.16 -36.66
CA GLU A 393 -17.14 -34.22 -37.34
C GLU A 393 -15.74 -34.45 -36.71
N THR A 394 -15.21 -35.67 -36.90
CA THR A 394 -14.03 -36.20 -36.18
C THR A 394 -12.68 -35.60 -36.59
N GLY A 395 -12.65 -34.58 -37.46
CA GLY A 395 -11.44 -33.82 -37.80
C GLY A 395 -11.20 -32.62 -36.87
N GLU A 396 -12.21 -31.80 -36.62
CA GLU A 396 -12.05 -30.48 -35.98
C GLU A 396 -11.56 -30.56 -34.53
N ARG A 397 -11.95 -31.64 -33.82
CA ARG A 397 -11.49 -31.88 -32.45
C ARG A 397 -9.97 -32.03 -32.37
N HIS A 398 -9.32 -32.63 -33.36
CA HIS A 398 -7.86 -32.77 -33.36
C HIS A 398 -7.17 -31.42 -33.55
N LEU A 399 -7.60 -30.61 -34.52
CA LEU A 399 -7.03 -29.27 -34.74
C LEU A 399 -7.24 -28.35 -33.52
N ALA A 400 -8.44 -28.35 -32.94
CA ALA A 400 -8.75 -27.59 -31.73
C ALA A 400 -8.08 -28.12 -30.45
N GLN A 401 -7.62 -29.38 -30.45
CA GLN A 401 -6.89 -29.98 -29.34
C GLN A 401 -5.37 -29.85 -29.49
N GLU A 402 -4.83 -29.82 -30.71
CA GLU A 402 -3.44 -29.39 -30.97
C GLU A 402 -3.27 -27.89 -30.67
N LEU A 403 -4.23 -27.03 -31.05
CA LEU A 403 -4.24 -25.61 -30.67
C LEU A 403 -4.39 -25.36 -29.15
N ARG A 404 -4.76 -26.37 -28.35
CA ARG A 404 -4.72 -26.33 -26.87
C ARG A 404 -3.51 -27.06 -26.27
N GLY A 405 -3.00 -28.09 -26.94
CA GLY A 405 -1.89 -28.94 -26.48
C GLY A 405 -0.51 -28.38 -26.82
N VAL A 406 -0.37 -27.72 -27.97
CA VAL A 406 0.77 -26.84 -28.29
C VAL A 406 0.57 -25.55 -27.50
N GLY A 407 1.19 -25.49 -26.33
CA GLY A 407 0.84 -24.53 -25.30
C GLY A 407 1.04 -23.07 -25.69
N LEU A 408 -0.04 -22.27 -25.58
CA LEU A 408 0.01 -20.80 -25.52
C LEU A 408 0.97 -20.27 -24.44
N SER A 409 1.33 -21.10 -23.46
CA SER A 409 2.42 -20.89 -22.49
C SER A 409 3.82 -20.66 -23.10
N ALA A 410 4.01 -20.84 -24.41
CA ALA A 410 5.27 -20.55 -25.09
C ALA A 410 5.44 -19.09 -25.53
N TYR A 411 4.35 -18.32 -25.69
CA TYR A 411 4.37 -17.07 -26.46
C TYR A 411 4.51 -15.76 -25.67
N ASP A 412 4.10 -15.69 -24.39
CA ASP A 412 3.87 -14.40 -23.69
C ASP A 412 5.13 -13.74 -23.09
N MET A 413 6.31 -14.37 -23.21
CA MET A 413 7.60 -13.67 -23.15
C MET A 413 8.16 -13.45 -24.56
N PRO A 414 8.37 -12.19 -25.00
CA PRO A 414 9.12 -11.86 -26.21
C PRO A 414 10.48 -12.57 -26.23
N GLU A 415 10.94 -12.98 -27.41
CA GLU A 415 12.18 -13.76 -27.53
C GLU A 415 13.41 -12.96 -27.07
N TRP A 416 13.46 -11.66 -27.38
CA TRP A 416 14.49 -10.75 -26.85
C TRP A 416 14.56 -10.76 -25.31
N LYS A 417 13.41 -10.92 -24.65
CA LYS A 417 13.35 -11.08 -23.19
C LYS A 417 13.89 -12.44 -22.79
N LYS A 418 13.48 -13.55 -23.43
CA LYS A 418 14.00 -14.90 -23.12
C LYS A 418 15.53 -14.98 -23.21
N ASP A 419 16.12 -14.39 -24.25
CA ASP A 419 17.56 -14.32 -24.47
C ASP A 419 18.25 -13.45 -23.38
N ALA A 420 17.65 -12.29 -23.05
CA ALA A 420 18.10 -11.43 -21.96
C ALA A 420 17.93 -12.03 -20.55
N TYR A 421 17.00 -12.97 -20.34
CA TYR A 421 16.78 -13.66 -19.04
C TYR A 421 17.74 -14.85 -18.84
N GLY A 422 17.94 -15.72 -19.85
CA GLY A 422 18.93 -16.80 -19.80
C GLY A 422 18.65 -17.96 -18.82
N LYS A 423 19.65 -18.83 -18.60
CA LYS A 423 19.56 -20.04 -17.75
C LYS A 423 20.85 -20.36 -16.95
N ALA A 424 21.40 -19.38 -16.22
CA ALA A 424 22.38 -19.65 -15.16
C ALA A 424 22.51 -18.46 -14.20
N LEU A 425 22.78 -18.74 -12.92
CA LEU A 425 23.28 -17.75 -11.96
C LEU A 425 24.81 -17.84 -11.92
N THR A 426 25.48 -16.97 -12.67
CA THR A 426 26.91 -16.69 -12.49
C THR A 426 27.04 -15.35 -11.79
N PHE A 427 27.57 -15.34 -10.57
CA PHE A 427 28.10 -14.10 -10.02
C PHE A 427 29.40 -13.78 -10.78
N GLY A 428 29.56 -12.52 -11.18
CA GLY A 428 30.62 -12.07 -12.09
C GLY A 428 32.03 -12.46 -11.65
N GLN A 429 32.96 -12.53 -12.61
CA GLN A 429 34.30 -13.08 -12.38
C GLN A 429 35.02 -12.37 -11.22
N ARG A 430 35.42 -13.16 -10.21
CA ARG A 430 36.38 -12.70 -9.21
C ARG A 430 37.70 -12.39 -9.91
N SER A 431 38.23 -11.20 -9.65
CA SER A 431 39.53 -10.74 -10.14
C SER A 431 40.67 -11.69 -9.77
N LYS A 432 41.63 -11.86 -10.67
CA LYS A 432 42.83 -12.70 -10.45
C LYS A 432 43.91 -12.05 -9.56
N LEU A 433 43.79 -10.75 -9.30
CA LEU A 433 44.69 -9.98 -8.42
C LEU A 433 44.27 -10.10 -6.96
N SER A 434 45.23 -9.99 -6.04
CA SER A 434 44.94 -9.89 -4.61
C SER A 434 44.29 -8.55 -4.26
N ILE A 435 43.56 -8.53 -3.14
CA ILE A 435 42.87 -7.33 -2.64
C ILE A 435 43.85 -6.18 -2.36
N GLN A 436 45.06 -6.47 -1.87
CA GLN A 436 46.07 -5.44 -1.62
C GLN A 436 46.60 -4.83 -2.93
N GLU A 437 46.92 -5.64 -3.93
CA GLU A 437 47.32 -5.16 -5.26
C GLU A 437 46.22 -4.30 -5.91
N GLN A 438 44.95 -4.69 -5.75
CA GLN A 438 43.82 -3.87 -6.20
C GLN A 438 43.78 -2.51 -5.51
N ARG A 439 43.86 -2.46 -4.17
CA ARG A 439 43.86 -1.20 -3.42
C ARG A 439 45.04 -0.31 -3.81
N GLN A 440 46.23 -0.88 -4.00
CA GLN A 440 47.43 -0.16 -4.47
C GLN A 440 47.30 0.34 -5.92
N SER A 441 46.53 -0.37 -6.76
CA SER A 441 46.32 0.02 -8.15
C SER A 441 45.42 1.25 -8.33
N LEU A 442 44.66 1.67 -7.33
CA LEU A 442 43.71 2.79 -7.42
C LEU A 442 44.43 4.16 -7.49
N PRO A 443 43.94 5.13 -8.28
CA PRO A 443 44.56 6.46 -8.39
C PRO A 443 44.81 7.15 -7.04
N ILE A 444 43.86 7.06 -6.11
CA ILE A 444 43.94 7.67 -4.78
C ILE A 444 45.10 7.13 -3.92
N TYR A 445 45.58 5.90 -4.15
CA TYR A 445 46.66 5.32 -3.35
C TYR A 445 47.97 6.11 -3.48
N LYS A 446 48.26 6.65 -4.67
CA LYS A 446 49.44 7.50 -4.91
C LYS A 446 49.46 8.74 -4.00
N LEU A 447 48.28 9.33 -3.77
CA LEU A 447 48.11 10.56 -3.00
C LEU A 447 47.72 10.30 -1.53
N LYS A 448 47.77 9.05 -1.05
CA LYS A 448 47.33 8.66 0.29
C LYS A 448 47.95 9.52 1.41
N LYS A 449 49.24 9.82 1.34
CA LYS A 449 49.94 10.63 2.34
C LYS A 449 49.47 12.09 2.33
N GLU A 450 49.41 12.68 1.13
CA GLU A 450 48.95 14.06 0.91
C GLU A 450 47.50 14.25 1.35
N LEU A 451 46.63 13.27 1.08
CA LEU A 451 45.23 13.27 1.54
C LEU A 451 45.12 13.24 3.07
N ILE A 452 45.86 12.34 3.75
CA ILE A 452 45.84 12.25 5.23
C ILE A 452 46.34 13.55 5.85
N GLN A 453 47.39 14.16 5.28
CA GLN A 453 47.87 15.46 5.71
C GLN A 453 46.84 16.58 5.44
N ALA A 454 46.22 16.61 4.26
CA ALA A 454 45.17 17.59 3.94
C ALA A 454 43.98 17.52 4.90
N VAL A 455 43.56 16.33 5.32
CA VAL A 455 42.48 16.15 6.33
C VAL A 455 42.95 16.51 7.76
N HIS A 456 44.24 16.33 8.07
CA HIS A 456 44.81 16.78 9.35
C HIS A 456 44.90 18.31 9.43
N ASP A 457 45.29 18.97 8.35
CA ASP A 457 45.58 20.40 8.32
C ASP A 457 44.31 21.25 8.07
N ASN A 458 43.26 20.68 7.45
CA ASN A 458 41.99 21.38 7.16
C ASN A 458 40.81 20.78 7.95
N GLN A 459 40.00 21.62 8.58
CA GLN A 459 38.80 21.14 9.29
C GLN A 459 37.68 20.68 8.32
N VAL A 460 37.54 21.39 7.20
CA VAL A 460 36.68 21.01 6.07
C VAL A 460 37.55 20.81 4.82
N LEU A 461 37.32 19.73 4.07
CA LEU A 461 38.04 19.43 2.84
C LEU A 461 37.07 19.02 1.73
N VAL A 462 37.12 19.70 0.57
CA VAL A 462 36.38 19.29 -0.63
C VAL A 462 37.29 18.39 -1.47
N VAL A 463 36.91 17.14 -1.68
CA VAL A 463 37.70 16.18 -2.48
C VAL A 463 37.01 15.95 -3.82
N ILE A 464 37.63 16.42 -4.90
CA ILE A 464 37.23 16.11 -6.28
C ILE A 464 37.92 14.81 -6.70
N GLY A 465 37.17 13.92 -7.35
CA GLY A 465 37.77 12.82 -8.09
C GLY A 465 36.75 12.07 -8.92
N GLU A 466 37.15 11.61 -10.10
CA GLU A 466 36.32 10.79 -10.98
C GLU A 466 35.76 9.56 -10.26
N THR A 467 34.56 9.13 -10.68
CA THR A 467 33.99 7.84 -10.26
C THR A 467 34.97 6.70 -10.59
N GLY A 468 35.27 5.83 -9.62
CA GLY A 468 36.27 4.76 -9.78
C GLY A 468 37.70 5.12 -9.37
N SER A 469 37.99 6.39 -9.04
CA SER A 469 39.31 6.81 -8.50
C SER A 469 39.64 6.24 -7.11
N GLY A 470 38.63 5.72 -6.39
CA GLY A 470 38.76 5.09 -5.08
C GLY A 470 38.23 5.92 -3.90
N LYS A 471 37.61 7.10 -4.12
CA LYS A 471 37.09 8.00 -3.05
C LYS A 471 36.36 7.23 -1.93
N THR A 472 35.20 6.67 -2.26
CA THR A 472 34.24 6.10 -1.29
C THR A 472 34.76 4.86 -0.55
N THR A 473 35.61 4.06 -1.20
CA THR A 473 36.14 2.83 -0.61
C THR A 473 37.42 3.07 0.18
N GLN A 474 38.32 3.94 -0.29
CA GLN A 474 39.64 4.10 0.31
C GLN A 474 39.75 5.24 1.33
N VAL A 475 39.03 6.36 1.17
CA VAL A 475 39.17 7.51 2.08
C VAL A 475 38.86 7.11 3.53
N THR A 476 37.75 6.41 3.74
CA THR A 476 37.33 5.88 5.05
C THR A 476 38.36 4.92 5.65
N GLN A 477 38.88 3.98 4.86
CA GLN A 477 39.92 3.03 5.28
C GLN A 477 41.22 3.75 5.65
N TYR A 478 41.68 4.71 4.84
CA TYR A 478 42.91 5.46 5.12
C TYR A 478 42.81 6.34 6.37
N LEU A 479 41.60 6.84 6.70
CA LEU A 479 41.34 7.59 7.93
C LEU A 479 41.27 6.69 9.16
N ALA A 480 40.74 5.47 9.03
CA ALA A 480 40.80 4.45 10.08
C ALA A 480 42.25 4.02 10.35
N GLU A 481 43.01 3.73 9.28
CA GLU A 481 44.45 3.42 9.33
C GLU A 481 45.29 4.59 9.90
N ALA A 482 44.85 5.84 9.74
CA ALA A 482 45.45 7.03 10.34
C ALA A 482 45.00 7.29 11.79
N GLY A 483 44.19 6.41 12.40
CA GLY A 483 43.83 6.45 13.82
C GLY A 483 42.66 7.37 14.19
N TYR A 484 41.92 7.94 13.24
CA TYR A 484 40.73 8.76 13.55
C TYR A 484 39.63 7.98 14.27
N THR A 485 39.63 6.65 14.14
CA THR A 485 38.74 5.71 14.84
C THR A 485 38.96 5.65 16.36
N THR A 486 40.12 6.08 16.86
CA THR A 486 40.43 6.10 18.30
C THR A 486 39.61 7.11 19.10
N ARG A 487 39.00 8.09 18.43
CA ARG A 487 38.22 9.18 19.06
C ARG A 487 36.71 9.07 18.84
N GLY A 488 36.27 8.20 17.95
CA GLY A 488 34.90 8.12 17.47
C GLY A 488 34.81 7.40 16.13
N LYS A 489 33.59 7.12 15.68
CA LYS A 489 33.31 6.40 14.43
C LYS A 489 33.53 7.31 13.22
N ILE A 490 33.84 6.71 12.07
CA ILE A 490 33.89 7.39 10.77
C ILE A 490 32.54 7.18 10.08
N GLY A 491 31.80 8.26 9.87
CA GLY A 491 30.52 8.24 9.16
C GLY A 491 30.72 8.58 7.68
N CYS A 492 30.20 7.76 6.78
CA CYS A 492 30.17 8.06 5.35
C CYS A 492 28.72 8.01 4.84
N THR A 493 28.19 9.14 4.34
CA THR A 493 26.85 9.17 3.76
C THR A 493 26.87 8.78 2.28
N GLN A 494 25.72 8.31 1.81
CA GLN A 494 25.46 7.96 0.42
C GLN A 494 24.02 8.37 0.10
N PRO A 495 23.75 9.06 -1.02
CA PRO A 495 22.38 9.39 -1.42
C PRO A 495 21.55 8.14 -1.74
N ARG A 496 22.19 7.01 -2.09
CA ARG A 496 21.52 5.79 -2.58
C ARG A 496 21.72 4.60 -1.66
N ARG A 497 20.61 4.03 -1.17
CA ARG A 497 20.58 2.80 -0.32
C ARG A 497 21.46 1.66 -0.84
N VAL A 498 21.34 1.34 -2.14
CA VAL A 498 22.08 0.22 -2.75
C VAL A 498 23.59 0.47 -2.76
N ALA A 499 24.02 1.74 -2.92
CA ALA A 499 25.42 2.11 -2.85
C ALA A 499 25.97 1.98 -1.41
N ALA A 500 25.22 2.45 -0.40
CA ALA A 500 25.60 2.26 1.00
C ALA A 500 25.84 0.77 1.34
N MET A 501 24.93 -0.11 0.92
CA MET A 501 25.04 -1.56 1.13
C MET A 501 26.22 -2.19 0.38
N SER A 502 26.38 -1.87 -0.92
CA SER A 502 27.41 -2.50 -1.77
C SER A 502 28.81 -2.02 -1.41
N VAL A 503 28.97 -0.72 -1.11
CA VAL A 503 30.22 -0.15 -0.62
C VAL A 503 30.57 -0.72 0.75
N ALA A 504 29.65 -0.74 1.72
CA ALA A 504 29.94 -1.29 3.05
C ALA A 504 30.36 -2.76 2.98
N LYS A 505 29.67 -3.57 2.17
CA LYS A 505 30.06 -4.96 1.92
C LYS A 505 31.46 -5.05 1.28
N ARG A 506 31.73 -4.27 0.22
CA ARG A 506 33.03 -4.28 -0.45
C ARG A 506 34.16 -3.81 0.46
N VAL A 507 33.90 -2.85 1.35
CA VAL A 507 34.88 -2.33 2.31
C VAL A 507 35.10 -3.32 3.47
N ALA A 508 34.07 -4.04 3.93
CA ALA A 508 34.28 -5.18 4.84
C ALA A 508 35.16 -6.26 4.19
N GLU A 509 34.90 -6.62 2.93
CA GLU A 509 35.74 -7.55 2.14
C GLU A 509 37.19 -7.02 1.93
N GLU A 510 37.40 -5.70 1.83
CA GLU A 510 38.73 -5.08 1.68
C GLU A 510 39.49 -4.86 2.99
N PHE A 511 38.78 -4.74 4.12
CA PHE A 511 39.32 -4.54 5.46
C PHE A 511 39.60 -5.88 6.16
N GLY A 512 38.84 -6.92 5.83
CA GLY A 512 39.00 -8.29 6.35
C GLY A 512 38.01 -8.70 7.44
N CYS A 513 37.08 -7.82 7.82
CA CYS A 513 36.04 -8.09 8.83
C CYS A 513 34.76 -8.68 8.19
N ARG A 514 33.80 -9.13 9.01
CA ARG A 514 32.43 -9.40 8.53
C ARG A 514 31.61 -8.12 8.54
N LEU A 515 30.61 -8.07 7.66
CA LEU A 515 29.69 -6.93 7.57
C LEU A 515 28.80 -6.88 8.82
N GLY A 516 28.88 -5.78 9.58
CA GLY A 516 28.23 -5.59 10.88
C GLY A 516 29.18 -5.69 12.08
N GLU A 517 30.42 -6.12 11.88
CA GLU A 517 31.51 -6.01 12.87
C GLU A 517 32.15 -4.60 12.72
N GLU A 518 33.45 -4.49 12.42
CA GLU A 518 34.17 -3.21 12.30
C GLU A 518 33.62 -2.29 11.19
N VAL A 519 33.14 -2.87 10.09
CA VAL A 519 32.50 -2.15 8.98
C VAL A 519 31.02 -2.53 8.94
N GLY A 520 30.14 -1.53 9.04
CA GLY A 520 28.69 -1.70 9.05
C GLY A 520 27.95 -0.68 8.22
N TYR A 521 26.63 -0.84 8.08
CA TYR A 521 25.78 0.14 7.40
C TYR A 521 24.40 0.33 8.04
N ALA A 522 23.86 1.55 7.93
CA ALA A 522 22.54 1.92 8.45
C ALA A 522 21.71 2.67 7.40
N ILE A 523 20.57 2.10 6.99
CA ILE A 523 19.64 2.70 6.02
C ILE A 523 18.19 2.59 6.51
N ARG A 524 17.26 3.33 5.89
CA ARG A 524 15.84 3.33 6.31
C ARG A 524 15.25 1.90 6.25
N PHE A 525 14.80 1.39 7.39
CA PHE A 525 14.30 0.04 7.66
C PHE A 525 15.32 -1.12 7.66
N GLU A 526 16.63 -0.86 7.65
CA GLU A 526 17.66 -1.92 7.61
C GLU A 526 18.98 -1.42 8.23
N ASP A 527 19.36 -1.99 9.38
CA ASP A 527 20.57 -1.61 10.13
C ASP A 527 21.42 -2.85 10.38
N CYS A 528 22.69 -2.78 9.97
CA CYS A 528 23.71 -3.79 10.14
C CYS A 528 24.97 -3.11 10.69
N THR A 529 24.84 -2.59 11.92
CA THR A 529 25.94 -2.05 12.72
C THR A 529 25.96 -2.71 14.10
N GLY A 530 27.16 -2.86 14.66
CA GLY A 530 27.42 -3.37 16.00
C GLY A 530 28.04 -2.31 16.92
N PRO A 531 28.28 -2.64 18.21
CA PRO A 531 29.04 -1.77 19.11
C PRO A 531 30.44 -1.48 18.53
N ASP A 532 31.09 -2.51 17.99
CA ASP A 532 32.47 -2.51 17.47
C ASP A 532 32.61 -1.83 16.10
N THR A 533 31.52 -1.42 15.45
CA THR A 533 31.58 -0.77 14.13
C THR A 533 32.32 0.57 14.19
N VAL A 534 33.48 0.65 13.57
CA VAL A 534 34.32 1.85 13.48
C VAL A 534 34.11 2.64 12.19
N ILE A 535 33.75 1.97 11.09
CA ILE A 535 33.36 2.60 9.82
C ILE A 535 31.88 2.31 9.54
N LYS A 536 31.05 3.37 9.49
CA LYS A 536 29.60 3.27 9.30
C LYS A 536 29.17 3.99 8.03
N TYR A 537 28.74 3.22 7.03
CA TYR A 537 28.11 3.74 5.83
C TYR A 537 26.61 3.95 6.05
N MET A 538 26.04 5.07 5.62
CA MET A 538 24.62 5.34 5.86
C MET A 538 23.98 6.15 4.75
N THR A 539 22.65 6.14 4.66
CA THR A 539 21.95 7.12 3.81
C THR A 539 21.88 8.48 4.50
N ASP A 540 21.93 9.57 3.74
CA ASP A 540 21.87 10.97 4.22
C ASP A 540 20.78 11.17 5.30
N GLY A 541 19.55 10.70 5.04
CA GLY A 541 18.42 10.80 5.97
C GLY A 541 18.55 9.97 7.27
N MET A 542 19.52 9.06 7.37
CA MET A 542 19.86 8.38 8.64
C MET A 542 20.84 9.23 9.47
N LEU A 543 21.84 9.87 8.85
CA LEU A 543 22.68 10.85 9.56
C LEU A 543 21.82 12.02 10.08
N LEU A 544 20.88 12.49 9.26
CA LEU A 544 19.93 13.53 9.62
C LEU A 544 19.05 13.14 10.83
N ARG A 545 18.72 11.84 10.95
CA ARG A 545 17.98 11.29 12.10
C ARG A 545 18.87 11.07 13.34
N GLU A 546 20.18 10.88 13.16
CA GLU A 546 21.12 10.83 14.27
C GLU A 546 21.41 12.23 14.84
N ILE A 547 21.38 13.29 14.01
CA ILE A 547 21.39 14.69 14.47
C ILE A 547 20.15 15.03 15.33
N LEU A 548 18.98 14.46 15.04
CA LEU A 548 17.78 14.60 15.88
C LEU A 548 17.90 13.97 17.28
N ILE A 549 18.91 13.12 17.51
CA ILE A 549 19.14 12.42 18.78
C ILE A 549 20.38 12.99 19.50
N ASP A 550 21.42 13.38 18.75
CA ASP A 550 22.66 13.98 19.22
C ASP A 550 23.08 15.10 18.27
N GLU A 551 22.66 16.34 18.58
CA GLU A 551 22.98 17.54 17.79
C GLU A 551 24.49 17.76 17.58
N ASN A 552 25.34 17.23 18.47
CA ASN A 552 26.79 17.39 18.41
C ASN A 552 27.50 16.27 17.63
N LEU A 553 26.75 15.23 17.22
CA LEU A 553 27.27 14.00 16.59
C LEU A 553 28.50 13.45 17.33
N SER A 554 28.40 13.40 18.66
CA SER A 554 29.47 13.09 19.62
C SER A 554 30.10 11.71 19.38
N GLN A 555 29.36 10.79 18.75
CA GLN A 555 29.84 9.47 18.36
C GLN A 555 30.82 9.47 17.18
N TYR A 556 30.91 10.57 16.42
CA TYR A 556 31.69 10.67 15.19
C TYR A 556 32.92 11.57 15.31
N SER A 557 34.04 11.13 14.73
CA SER A 557 35.28 11.91 14.61
C SER A 557 35.48 12.53 13.23
N VAL A 558 35.02 11.83 12.17
CA VAL A 558 35.03 12.31 10.79
C VAL A 558 33.70 11.97 10.12
N ILE A 559 33.16 12.94 9.36
CA ILE A 559 31.98 12.76 8.52
C ILE A 559 32.38 13.01 7.06
N MET A 560 32.07 12.05 6.20
CA MET A 560 32.27 12.10 4.76
C MET A 560 30.90 12.16 4.06
N LEU A 561 30.59 13.28 3.42
CA LEU A 561 29.40 13.45 2.57
C LEU A 561 29.79 13.13 1.13
N ASP A 562 29.39 11.95 0.63
CA ASP A 562 29.84 11.47 -0.68
C ASP A 562 28.76 11.51 -1.77
N GLU A 563 29.23 11.66 -3.00
CA GLU A 563 28.44 12.04 -4.18
C GLU A 563 27.53 13.25 -3.92
N ALA A 564 28.07 14.23 -3.18
CA ALA A 564 27.47 15.53 -2.84
C ALA A 564 26.92 16.32 -4.06
N HIS A 565 27.34 15.94 -5.27
CA HIS A 565 26.87 16.46 -6.53
C HIS A 565 25.45 15.98 -6.94
N GLU A 566 24.90 14.94 -6.30
CA GLU A 566 23.50 14.51 -6.54
C GLU A 566 22.49 15.50 -5.94
N ARG A 567 22.92 16.38 -5.00
CA ARG A 567 22.12 17.48 -4.40
C ARG A 567 20.73 17.03 -3.91
N THR A 568 20.74 15.94 -3.13
CA THR A 568 19.52 15.41 -2.49
C THR A 568 19.03 16.37 -1.42
N ILE A 569 17.72 16.33 -1.12
CA ILE A 569 17.14 17.24 -0.12
C ILE A 569 17.79 17.04 1.27
N HIS A 570 18.12 15.80 1.64
CA HIS A 570 18.78 15.50 2.91
C HIS A 570 20.23 16.00 2.92
N THR A 571 20.96 15.87 1.81
CA THR A 571 22.33 16.41 1.67
C THR A 571 22.35 17.93 1.82
N ASP A 572 21.40 18.66 1.20
CA ASP A 572 21.34 20.13 1.30
C ASP A 572 21.03 20.64 2.72
N VAL A 573 20.19 19.92 3.47
CA VAL A 573 19.92 20.21 4.89
C VAL A 573 21.14 19.85 5.76
N LEU A 574 21.79 18.71 5.49
CA LEU A 574 23.03 18.31 6.17
C LEU A 574 24.16 19.32 5.95
N PHE A 575 24.26 19.97 4.78
CA PHE A 575 25.25 21.02 4.57
C PHE A 575 25.08 22.18 5.55
N GLY A 576 23.86 22.70 5.71
CA GLY A 576 23.59 23.80 6.65
C GLY A 576 23.80 23.40 8.11
N LEU A 577 23.36 22.20 8.51
CA LEU A 577 23.57 21.66 9.85
C LEU A 577 25.06 21.46 10.16
N LEU A 578 25.80 20.80 9.27
CA LEU A 578 27.20 20.49 9.47
C LEU A 578 28.08 21.75 9.37
N LYS A 579 27.72 22.74 8.54
CA LYS A 579 28.35 24.07 8.53
C LYS A 579 28.20 24.81 9.86
N GLN A 580 27.09 24.62 10.57
CA GLN A 580 26.92 25.13 11.93
C GLN A 580 27.66 24.27 12.97
N LEU A 581 27.62 22.94 12.87
CA LEU A 581 28.31 22.04 13.80
C LEU A 581 29.83 22.17 13.74
N VAL A 582 30.42 22.33 12.55
CA VAL A 582 31.85 22.60 12.34
C VAL A 582 32.32 23.87 13.07
N LYS A 583 31.47 24.90 13.19
CA LYS A 583 31.77 26.09 14.01
C LYS A 583 31.72 25.83 15.53
N ARG A 584 30.99 24.78 15.97
CA ARG A 584 30.84 24.41 17.39
C ARG A 584 31.87 23.37 17.85
N ARG A 585 32.19 22.38 17.00
CA ARG A 585 33.17 21.31 17.22
C ARG A 585 34.41 21.50 16.34
N PRO A 586 35.49 22.13 16.85
CA PRO A 586 36.75 22.29 16.11
C PRO A 586 37.50 20.95 15.92
N ASP A 587 37.12 19.91 16.66
CA ASP A 587 37.71 18.57 16.60
C ASP A 587 37.12 17.70 15.48
N LEU A 588 35.86 17.95 15.10
CA LEU A 588 35.16 17.24 14.03
C LEU A 588 35.72 17.63 12.66
N ARG A 589 36.03 16.62 11.83
CA ARG A 589 36.45 16.83 10.43
C ARG A 589 35.32 16.51 9.47
N LEU A 590 35.12 17.39 8.48
CA LEU A 590 34.12 17.26 7.44
C LEU A 590 34.79 17.11 6.07
N ILE A 591 34.47 16.02 5.37
CA ILE A 591 34.95 15.75 4.02
C ILE A 591 33.75 15.77 3.08
N VAL A 592 33.79 16.59 2.03
CA VAL A 592 32.74 16.67 1.00
C VAL A 592 33.31 16.12 -0.30
N THR A 593 32.85 14.96 -0.75
CA THR A 593 33.41 14.29 -1.92
C THR A 593 32.48 14.37 -3.13
N SER A 594 33.06 14.79 -4.26
CA SER A 594 32.33 15.06 -5.50
C SER A 594 33.01 14.43 -6.72
N ALA A 595 32.21 14.18 -7.76
CA ALA A 595 32.67 13.75 -9.08
C ALA A 595 32.57 14.88 -10.15
N THR A 596 32.20 16.10 -9.76
CA THR A 596 31.97 17.24 -10.67
C THR A 596 32.87 18.43 -10.37
N LEU A 597 33.05 19.28 -11.38
CA LEU A 597 33.87 20.51 -11.33
C LEU A 597 33.22 21.67 -10.53
N ASP A 598 32.04 21.47 -9.94
CA ASP A 598 31.27 22.51 -9.23
C ASP A 598 31.87 22.87 -7.85
N ALA A 599 33.10 22.41 -7.57
CA ALA A 599 33.78 22.46 -6.29
C ALA A 599 34.06 23.88 -5.76
N GLU A 600 34.16 24.88 -6.64
CA GLU A 600 34.24 26.29 -6.24
C GLU A 600 33.00 26.73 -5.45
N LYS A 601 31.81 26.25 -5.81
CA LYS A 601 30.57 26.54 -5.08
C LYS A 601 30.55 25.86 -3.71
N PHE A 602 31.02 24.61 -3.62
CA PHE A 602 31.17 23.90 -2.35
C PHE A 602 32.21 24.60 -1.44
N SER A 603 33.37 24.98 -1.98
CA SER A 603 34.41 25.71 -1.25
C SER A 603 33.89 27.06 -0.73
N GLY A 604 33.31 27.89 -1.60
CA GLY A 604 32.76 29.19 -1.21
C GLY A 604 31.67 29.11 -0.15
N TYR A 605 30.83 28.07 -0.21
CA TYR A 605 29.83 27.80 0.83
C TYR A 605 30.48 27.34 2.15
N PHE A 606 31.49 26.48 2.11
CA PHE A 606 32.24 25.99 3.29
C PHE A 606 33.49 26.85 3.61
N PHE A 607 33.29 28.16 3.75
CA PHE A 607 34.30 29.12 4.25
C PHE A 607 35.56 29.26 3.37
N ASN A 608 35.45 29.06 2.06
CA ASN A 608 36.57 28.97 1.11
C ASN A 608 37.56 27.83 1.46
N CYS A 609 37.04 26.66 1.89
CA CYS A 609 37.89 25.52 2.26
C CYS A 609 38.69 24.97 1.07
N ASN A 610 39.83 24.34 1.39
CA ASN A 610 40.74 23.78 0.38
C ASN A 610 40.09 22.67 -0.46
N ILE A 611 40.45 22.67 -1.75
CA ILE A 611 39.99 21.71 -2.75
C ILE A 611 41.13 20.73 -3.05
N PHE A 612 40.91 19.44 -2.84
CA PHE A 612 41.86 18.36 -3.10
C PHE A 612 41.42 17.57 -4.33
N THR A 613 42.17 17.68 -5.43
CA THR A 613 41.82 17.06 -6.71
C THR A 613 42.61 15.78 -6.94
N ILE A 614 41.93 14.63 -6.92
CA ILE A 614 42.49 13.34 -7.29
C ILE A 614 42.51 13.24 -8.82
N PRO A 615 43.70 13.13 -9.47
CA PRO A 615 43.79 13.02 -10.91
C PRO A 615 43.17 11.70 -11.38
N GLY A 616 42.48 11.81 -12.51
CA GLY A 616 41.63 10.77 -13.06
C GLY A 616 42.31 9.57 -13.67
N ARG A 617 41.47 8.70 -14.23
CA ARG A 617 41.85 7.64 -15.15
C ARG A 617 41.00 7.60 -16.42
N THR A 618 40.08 8.55 -16.63
CA THR A 618 39.36 8.59 -17.91
C THR A 618 40.31 8.81 -19.08
N PHE A 619 40.22 7.89 -20.03
CA PHE A 619 40.72 8.09 -21.38
C PHE A 619 39.87 9.16 -22.10
N PRO A 620 40.42 9.83 -23.13
CA PRO A 620 39.67 10.83 -23.88
C PRO A 620 38.42 10.23 -24.54
N VAL A 621 37.34 11.01 -24.53
CA VAL A 621 36.07 10.68 -25.19
C VAL A 621 35.78 11.71 -26.27
N GLU A 622 35.64 11.26 -27.51
CA GLU A 622 35.20 12.11 -28.63
C GLU A 622 33.70 12.43 -28.45
N ILE A 623 33.31 13.70 -28.58
CA ILE A 623 31.92 14.14 -28.42
C ILE A 623 31.37 14.60 -29.77
N LEU A 624 30.37 13.88 -30.25
CA LEU A 624 29.69 14.11 -31.52
C LEU A 624 28.28 14.65 -31.24
N TYR A 625 27.86 15.69 -31.97
CA TYR A 625 26.53 16.30 -31.86
C TYR A 625 25.76 16.15 -33.18
N THR A 626 24.43 16.06 -33.13
CA THR A 626 23.61 16.17 -34.35
C THR A 626 23.67 17.58 -34.93
N LYS A 627 23.57 17.66 -36.27
CA LYS A 627 23.56 18.96 -36.99
C LYS A 627 22.21 19.66 -36.94
N GLN A 628 21.14 18.91 -36.69
CA GLN A 628 19.76 19.37 -36.59
C GLN A 628 19.11 18.73 -35.34
N PRO A 629 18.10 19.36 -34.73
CA PRO A 629 17.39 18.78 -33.59
C PRO A 629 16.44 17.67 -34.05
N GLU A 630 16.62 16.46 -33.53
CA GLU A 630 15.75 15.32 -33.83
C GLU A 630 14.42 15.43 -33.07
N SER A 631 13.29 15.26 -33.77
CA SER A 631 11.95 15.35 -33.16
C SER A 631 11.58 14.08 -32.39
N ASP A 632 11.87 12.90 -32.96
CA ASP A 632 11.79 11.61 -32.26
C ASP A 632 13.20 11.11 -31.93
N TYR A 633 13.70 11.56 -30.78
CA TYR A 633 15.00 11.13 -30.25
C TYR A 633 15.10 9.63 -30.00
N LEU A 634 13.98 8.90 -29.88
CA LEU A 634 13.99 7.46 -29.59
C LEU A 634 14.36 6.68 -30.85
N ASP A 635 13.75 6.97 -31.99
CA ASP A 635 14.11 6.28 -33.25
C ASP A 635 15.51 6.67 -33.72
N ALA A 636 15.88 7.96 -33.62
CA ALA A 636 17.23 8.43 -33.87
C ALA A 636 18.28 7.71 -33.00
N ALA A 637 17.95 7.42 -31.73
CA ALA A 637 18.81 6.62 -30.86
C ALA A 637 18.95 5.16 -31.34
N LEU A 638 17.87 4.51 -31.76
CA LEU A 638 17.93 3.13 -32.26
C LEU A 638 18.74 3.04 -33.56
N ILE A 639 18.58 4.01 -34.46
CA ILE A 639 19.36 4.12 -35.71
C ILE A 639 20.85 4.32 -35.37
N THR A 640 21.16 5.20 -34.42
CA THR A 640 22.54 5.46 -33.96
C THR A 640 23.19 4.21 -33.36
N VAL A 641 22.47 3.45 -32.51
CA VAL A 641 22.96 2.18 -31.94
C VAL A 641 23.27 1.16 -33.03
N LEU A 642 22.39 1.01 -34.03
CA LEU A 642 22.61 0.08 -35.15
C LEU A 642 23.77 0.53 -36.06
N GLN A 643 23.92 1.83 -36.30
CA GLN A 643 25.06 2.37 -37.04
C GLN A 643 26.38 2.07 -36.32
N ILE A 644 26.48 2.36 -35.02
CA ILE A 644 27.68 2.06 -34.21
C ILE A 644 28.00 0.56 -34.25
N HIS A 645 27.00 -0.31 -34.11
CA HIS A 645 27.19 -1.77 -34.17
C HIS A 645 27.71 -2.27 -35.52
N LEU A 646 27.36 -1.59 -36.62
CA LEU A 646 27.75 -1.95 -37.99
C LEU A 646 29.06 -1.30 -38.47
N THR A 647 29.42 -0.10 -38.00
CA THR A 647 30.54 0.67 -38.56
C THR A 647 31.71 0.95 -37.62
N GLU A 648 31.51 0.89 -36.30
CA GLU A 648 32.56 1.19 -35.31
C GLU A 648 33.21 -0.11 -34.77
N PRO A 649 34.49 -0.10 -34.37
CA PRO A 649 35.21 -1.30 -33.88
C PRO A 649 34.66 -1.85 -32.56
N GLU A 650 35.25 -2.95 -32.06
CA GLU A 650 34.81 -3.63 -30.83
C GLU A 650 34.69 -2.69 -29.62
N GLY A 651 33.67 -2.93 -28.80
CA GLY A 651 33.35 -2.13 -27.62
C GLY A 651 31.84 -2.03 -27.41
N ASP A 652 31.40 -2.10 -26.16
CA ASP A 652 29.97 -2.15 -25.81
C ASP A 652 29.33 -0.75 -25.83
N ILE A 653 28.01 -0.74 -26.03
CA ILE A 653 27.20 0.47 -26.22
C ILE A 653 26.34 0.72 -24.97
N LEU A 654 26.31 1.96 -24.48
CA LEU A 654 25.40 2.42 -23.43
C LEU A 654 24.44 3.47 -24.01
N LEU A 655 23.16 3.13 -24.11
CA LEU A 655 22.08 4.03 -24.53
C LEU A 655 21.30 4.51 -23.30
N PHE A 656 21.20 5.84 -23.14
CA PHE A 656 20.35 6.46 -22.12
C PHE A 656 18.93 6.69 -22.63
N LEU A 657 17.90 6.27 -21.88
CA LEU A 657 16.47 6.54 -22.12
C LEU A 657 15.77 6.98 -20.83
N THR A 658 14.54 7.52 -20.93
CA THR A 658 13.89 8.22 -19.81
C THR A 658 13.09 7.31 -18.86
N GLY A 659 12.66 6.13 -19.30
CA GLY A 659 11.90 5.20 -18.44
C GLY A 659 11.59 3.83 -19.04
N GLN A 660 10.99 2.97 -18.21
CA GLN A 660 10.75 1.54 -18.52
C GLN A 660 9.99 1.29 -19.83
N GLU A 661 8.93 2.05 -20.13
CA GLU A 661 8.13 1.84 -21.35
C GLU A 661 8.92 2.16 -22.63
N GLU A 662 9.80 3.17 -22.61
CA GLU A 662 10.73 3.46 -23.71
C GLU A 662 11.78 2.35 -23.84
N ILE A 663 12.35 1.87 -22.73
CA ILE A 663 13.41 0.85 -22.71
C ILE A 663 12.88 -0.50 -23.23
N ASP A 664 11.74 -0.97 -22.72
CA ASP A 664 11.13 -2.22 -23.18
C ASP A 664 10.73 -2.16 -24.67
N PHE A 665 10.34 -0.98 -25.19
CA PHE A 665 10.08 -0.78 -26.63
C PHE A 665 11.38 -0.71 -27.45
N ALA A 666 12.38 0.04 -27.00
CA ALA A 666 13.70 0.13 -27.62
C ALA A 666 14.36 -1.24 -27.78
N CYS A 667 14.36 -2.05 -26.71
CA CYS A 667 14.89 -3.41 -26.75
C CYS A 667 14.11 -4.31 -27.71
N GLN A 668 12.78 -4.18 -27.78
CA GLN A 668 11.96 -4.90 -28.77
C GLN A 668 12.35 -4.51 -30.21
N SER A 669 12.34 -3.21 -30.53
CA SER A 669 12.58 -2.74 -31.90
C SER A 669 14.03 -2.90 -32.35
N LEU A 670 15.02 -2.86 -31.45
CA LEU A 670 16.39 -3.26 -31.76
C LEU A 670 16.47 -4.75 -32.15
N TYR A 671 15.82 -5.64 -31.40
CA TYR A 671 15.81 -7.07 -31.70
C TYR A 671 15.11 -7.39 -33.03
N GLU A 672 13.98 -6.72 -33.31
CA GLU A 672 13.25 -6.84 -34.57
C GLU A 672 14.09 -6.32 -35.77
N ARG A 673 14.76 -5.17 -35.63
CA ARG A 673 15.68 -4.65 -36.65
C ARG A 673 16.90 -5.54 -36.86
N MET A 674 17.51 -6.05 -35.80
CA MET A 674 18.62 -7.01 -35.88
C MET A 674 18.22 -8.31 -36.59
N LYS A 675 17.01 -8.83 -36.34
CA LYS A 675 16.48 -9.98 -37.10
C LYS A 675 16.31 -9.67 -38.59
N GLY A 676 15.86 -8.46 -38.94
CA GLY A 676 15.74 -8.00 -40.33
C GLY A 676 17.06 -7.89 -41.09
N LEU A 677 18.18 -7.65 -40.39
CA LEU A 677 19.53 -7.54 -40.98
C LEU A 677 20.18 -8.90 -41.29
N GLY A 678 19.66 -10.01 -40.77
CA GLY A 678 20.09 -11.37 -41.10
C GLY A 678 21.45 -11.79 -40.51
N LYS A 679 21.96 -12.94 -40.98
CA LYS A 679 23.12 -13.63 -40.37
C LYS A 679 24.50 -13.03 -40.67
N ASN A 680 24.58 -11.98 -41.48
CA ASN A 680 25.86 -11.37 -41.89
C ASN A 680 26.36 -10.29 -40.91
N VAL A 681 25.61 -10.02 -39.84
CA VAL A 681 25.91 -9.00 -38.83
C VAL A 681 26.29 -9.69 -37.51
N PRO A 682 27.31 -9.18 -36.76
CA PRO A 682 27.63 -9.69 -35.42
C PRO A 682 26.42 -9.68 -34.48
N GLU A 683 26.38 -10.61 -33.53
CA GLU A 683 25.24 -10.72 -32.61
C GLU A 683 25.24 -9.57 -31.58
N LEU A 684 24.08 -8.94 -31.38
CA LEU A 684 23.87 -7.83 -30.47
C LEU A 684 23.09 -8.29 -29.23
N ILE A 685 23.75 -8.34 -28.07
CA ILE A 685 23.18 -8.73 -26.79
C ILE A 685 22.50 -7.50 -26.15
N ILE A 686 21.17 -7.49 -26.11
CA ILE A 686 20.37 -6.34 -25.65
C ILE A 686 20.00 -6.54 -24.17
N LEU A 687 20.46 -5.64 -23.29
CA LEU A 687 20.20 -5.70 -21.84
C LEU A 687 19.51 -4.41 -21.32
N PRO A 688 18.27 -4.46 -20.82
CA PRO A 688 17.59 -3.30 -20.23
C PRO A 688 18.05 -3.04 -18.78
N VAL A 689 18.08 -1.78 -18.34
CA VAL A 689 18.40 -1.40 -16.95
C VAL A 689 17.52 -0.26 -16.45
N TYR A 690 16.68 -0.54 -15.45
CA TYR A 690 15.85 0.45 -14.76
C TYR A 690 15.61 0.03 -13.31
N SER A 691 15.30 0.99 -12.43
CA SER A 691 15.26 0.78 -10.97
C SER A 691 14.28 -0.30 -10.49
N ALA A 692 13.23 -0.59 -11.25
CA ALA A 692 12.25 -1.64 -10.95
C ALA A 692 12.66 -3.06 -11.41
N LEU A 693 13.78 -3.20 -12.14
CA LEU A 693 14.26 -4.48 -12.66
C LEU A 693 14.84 -5.36 -11.52
N PRO A 694 14.61 -6.68 -11.49
CA PRO A 694 15.19 -7.56 -10.48
C PRO A 694 16.73 -7.50 -10.40
N SER A 695 17.26 -7.60 -9.18
CA SER A 695 18.70 -7.45 -8.90
C SER A 695 19.57 -8.49 -9.64
N GLU A 696 19.05 -9.69 -9.88
CA GLU A 696 19.69 -10.75 -10.69
C GLU A 696 19.94 -10.28 -12.13
N MET A 697 18.95 -9.61 -12.73
CA MET A 697 19.04 -9.06 -14.09
C MET A 697 19.94 -7.84 -14.17
N GLN A 698 19.89 -6.97 -13.14
CA GLN A 698 20.86 -5.87 -13.01
C GLN A 698 22.30 -6.40 -12.87
N SER A 699 22.51 -7.64 -12.41
CA SER A 699 23.85 -8.24 -12.31
C SER A 699 24.42 -8.67 -13.67
N ARG A 700 23.57 -9.10 -14.61
CA ARG A 700 24.00 -9.57 -15.95
C ARG A 700 24.70 -8.51 -16.79
N ILE A 701 24.57 -7.23 -16.47
CA ILE A 701 25.22 -6.14 -17.26
C ILE A 701 26.73 -6.07 -17.02
N PHE A 702 27.20 -6.58 -15.89
CA PHE A 702 28.62 -6.67 -15.55
C PHE A 702 29.31 -7.88 -16.19
N ASP A 703 28.55 -8.83 -16.77
CA ASP A 703 29.14 -9.91 -17.55
C ASP A 703 29.79 -9.33 -18.83
N PRO A 704 31.04 -9.72 -19.17
CA PRO A 704 31.67 -9.28 -20.41
C PRO A 704 30.99 -9.90 -21.64
N ALA A 705 30.97 -9.17 -22.75
CA ALA A 705 30.47 -9.70 -24.02
C ALA A 705 31.34 -10.91 -24.48
N PRO A 706 30.75 -12.01 -24.97
CA PRO A 706 31.51 -13.09 -25.60
C PRO A 706 32.25 -12.59 -26.85
N PRO A 707 33.44 -13.15 -27.18
CA PRO A 707 34.21 -12.74 -28.36
C PRO A 707 33.38 -12.76 -29.65
N GLY A 708 33.48 -11.69 -30.46
CA GLY A 708 32.68 -11.53 -31.69
C GLY A 708 31.21 -11.15 -31.47
N LYS A 709 30.78 -10.86 -30.25
CA LYS A 709 29.46 -10.28 -29.92
C LYS A 709 29.62 -8.90 -29.29
N ARG A 710 28.61 -8.04 -29.44
CA ARG A 710 28.55 -6.72 -28.77
C ARG A 710 27.39 -6.68 -27.80
N LYS A 711 27.56 -6.07 -26.64
CA LYS A 711 26.48 -5.80 -25.68
C LYS A 711 26.00 -4.35 -25.86
N VAL A 712 24.68 -4.17 -25.91
CA VAL A 712 24.04 -2.86 -25.76
C VAL A 712 23.25 -2.84 -24.45
N VAL A 713 23.64 -1.94 -23.56
CA VAL A 713 22.93 -1.67 -22.31
C VAL A 713 22.01 -0.49 -22.54
N VAL A 714 20.71 -0.69 -22.35
CA VAL A 714 19.67 0.34 -22.53
C VAL A 714 19.15 0.75 -21.16
N ALA A 715 19.60 1.90 -20.66
CA ALA A 715 19.52 2.28 -19.25
C ALA A 715 18.83 3.62 -18.99
N THR A 716 18.28 3.80 -17.79
CA THR A 716 17.93 5.14 -17.26
C THR A 716 19.16 5.85 -16.68
N ASN A 717 18.96 7.03 -16.10
CA ASN A 717 19.92 7.74 -15.26
C ASN A 717 20.51 6.90 -14.09
N ILE A 718 20.02 5.69 -13.81
CA ILE A 718 20.69 4.74 -12.91
C ILE A 718 22.15 4.46 -13.32
N ALA A 719 22.45 4.46 -14.62
CA ALA A 719 23.81 4.28 -15.15
C ALA A 719 24.68 5.56 -15.11
N GLU A 720 24.10 6.72 -14.82
CA GLU A 720 24.72 8.04 -14.97
C GLU A 720 25.78 8.35 -13.89
N ALA A 721 25.58 7.86 -12.67
CA ALA A 721 26.48 8.05 -11.52
C ALA A 721 27.02 6.70 -10.99
N SER A 722 26.17 5.90 -10.35
CA SER A 722 26.60 4.84 -9.41
C SER A 722 26.93 3.46 -9.99
N LEU A 723 26.76 3.22 -11.30
CA LEU A 723 27.10 1.93 -11.93
C LEU A 723 28.40 2.01 -12.74
N THR A 724 29.32 1.09 -12.49
CA THR A 724 30.53 0.83 -13.30
C THR A 724 30.29 -0.40 -14.18
N ILE A 725 29.93 -0.18 -15.44
CA ILE A 725 29.83 -1.23 -16.45
C ILE A 725 31.14 -1.22 -17.23
N ASP A 726 31.91 -2.30 -17.11
CA ASP A 726 33.16 -2.46 -17.83
C ASP A 726 32.90 -2.82 -19.30
N GLY A 727 33.80 -2.40 -20.20
CA GLY A 727 33.70 -2.66 -21.63
C GLY A 727 32.84 -1.68 -22.43
N ILE A 728 32.22 -0.66 -21.81
CA ILE A 728 31.55 0.43 -22.53
C ILE A 728 32.59 1.32 -23.22
N PHE A 729 32.49 1.47 -24.54
CA PHE A 729 33.28 2.40 -25.37
C PHE A 729 32.41 3.43 -26.09
N TYR A 730 31.13 3.14 -26.30
CA TYR A 730 30.20 4.00 -27.03
C TYR A 730 29.03 4.41 -26.14
N VAL A 731 28.74 5.71 -26.08
CA VAL A 731 27.58 6.26 -25.37
C VAL A 731 26.65 6.95 -26.37
N VAL A 732 25.35 6.66 -26.29
CA VAL A 732 24.29 7.39 -27.00
C VAL A 732 23.44 8.13 -25.97
N ASP A 733 23.42 9.46 -26.06
CA ASP A 733 22.71 10.34 -25.13
C ASP A 733 21.67 11.20 -25.87
N PRO A 734 20.37 10.89 -25.71
CA PRO A 734 19.29 11.75 -26.18
C PRO A 734 19.16 13.09 -25.44
N GLY A 735 19.81 13.27 -24.29
CA GLY A 735 19.76 14.53 -23.53
C GLY A 735 18.54 14.69 -22.62
N PHE A 736 17.80 13.60 -22.34
CA PHE A 736 16.58 13.63 -21.50
C PHE A 736 16.69 12.76 -20.24
N ALA A 737 15.86 13.08 -19.24
CA ALA A 737 15.60 12.29 -18.03
C ALA A 737 14.18 12.57 -17.50
N LYS A 738 13.58 11.61 -16.78
CA LYS A 738 12.39 11.89 -15.95
C LYS A 738 12.83 12.46 -14.61
N GLN A 739 12.18 13.55 -14.19
CA GLN A 739 12.39 14.19 -12.89
C GLN A 739 11.05 14.25 -12.16
N ASN A 740 11.07 14.09 -10.83
CA ASN A 740 9.90 14.35 -10.00
C ASN A 740 9.79 15.86 -9.75
N VAL A 741 8.59 16.40 -9.89
CA VAL A 741 8.28 17.80 -9.64
C VAL A 741 6.97 17.88 -8.87
N TYR A 742 7.05 18.36 -7.64
CA TYR A 742 5.93 18.73 -6.80
C TYR A 742 5.29 20.02 -7.32
N ASN A 743 3.96 20.04 -7.42
CA ASN A 743 3.18 21.25 -7.62
C ASN A 743 2.48 21.64 -6.31
N PRO A 744 2.98 22.62 -5.54
CA PRO A 744 2.40 22.99 -4.24
C PRO A 744 0.93 23.39 -4.30
N LYS A 745 0.46 23.91 -5.45
CA LYS A 745 -0.96 24.23 -5.66
C LYS A 745 -1.86 23.00 -5.71
N GLN A 746 -1.37 21.90 -6.29
CA GLN A 746 -2.16 20.67 -6.48
C GLN A 746 -1.90 19.60 -5.40
N GLY A 747 -0.88 19.79 -4.57
CA GLY A 747 -0.38 18.74 -3.68
C GLY A 747 0.20 17.51 -4.39
N LEU A 748 0.36 17.55 -5.73
CA LEU A 748 0.77 16.41 -6.55
C LEU A 748 2.27 16.41 -6.85
N ASP A 749 2.89 15.25 -6.69
CA ASP A 749 4.17 14.89 -7.28
C ASP A 749 3.97 14.38 -8.71
N SER A 750 4.72 14.94 -9.67
CA SER A 750 4.58 14.63 -11.10
C SER A 750 5.91 14.23 -11.75
N LEU A 751 5.92 13.08 -12.44
CA LEU A 751 7.11 12.56 -13.14
C LEU A 751 7.15 13.01 -14.61
N ILE A 752 7.70 14.20 -14.85
CA ILE A 752 7.80 14.81 -16.18
C ILE A 752 9.13 14.52 -16.86
N ILE A 753 9.11 14.41 -18.20
CA ILE A 753 10.31 14.32 -19.03
C ILE A 753 10.93 15.72 -19.15
N THR A 754 12.22 15.81 -18.89
CA THR A 754 12.99 17.07 -18.80
C THR A 754 14.32 16.92 -19.55
N PRO A 755 14.85 18.00 -20.16
CA PRO A 755 16.22 18.01 -20.66
C PRO A 755 17.21 17.94 -19.49
N ILE A 756 18.36 17.30 -19.71
CA ILE A 756 19.41 17.18 -18.69
C ILE A 756 20.27 18.44 -18.56
N SER A 757 21.02 18.52 -17.47
CA SER A 757 22.06 19.53 -17.29
C SER A 757 23.33 19.21 -18.06
N GLN A 758 24.16 20.23 -18.32
CA GLN A 758 25.49 20.04 -18.92
C GLN A 758 26.39 19.19 -18.02
N ALA A 759 26.24 19.27 -16.70
CA ALA A 759 26.91 18.38 -15.74
C ALA A 759 26.51 16.91 -15.93
N SER A 760 25.20 16.62 -16.01
CA SER A 760 24.66 15.28 -16.31
C SER A 760 25.18 14.75 -17.66
N ALA A 761 25.09 15.56 -18.71
CA ALA A 761 25.61 15.23 -20.04
C ALA A 761 27.12 14.93 -20.07
N LYS A 762 27.93 15.57 -19.20
CA LYS A 762 29.35 15.26 -19.01
C LYS A 762 29.54 13.91 -18.30
N GLN A 763 28.75 13.61 -17.26
CA GLN A 763 28.82 12.32 -16.56
C GLN A 763 28.42 11.13 -17.45
N ARG A 764 27.41 11.33 -18.31
CA ARG A 764 27.00 10.36 -19.35
C ARG A 764 28.14 10.09 -20.34
N ALA A 765 28.72 11.13 -20.93
CA ALA A 765 29.86 11.01 -21.83
C ALA A 765 31.06 10.30 -21.16
N GLY A 766 31.36 10.65 -19.91
CA GLY A 766 32.42 10.03 -19.11
C GLY A 766 32.27 8.52 -18.86
N ARG A 767 31.11 7.91 -19.17
CA ARG A 767 30.94 6.45 -19.11
C ARG A 767 31.77 5.72 -20.17
N ALA A 768 31.94 6.32 -21.35
CA ALA A 768 32.73 5.76 -22.46
C ALA A 768 34.24 5.73 -22.15
N GLY A 769 34.75 6.73 -21.42
CA GLY A 769 36.19 6.91 -21.18
C GLY A 769 36.78 6.04 -20.07
N ARG A 770 36.02 5.10 -19.49
CA ARG A 770 36.45 4.34 -18.29
C ARG A 770 37.38 3.17 -18.58
N THR A 771 37.14 2.45 -19.67
CA THR A 771 37.91 1.23 -20.03
C THR A 771 39.02 1.53 -21.03
N GLY A 772 38.77 2.47 -21.95
CA GLY A 772 39.67 2.92 -23.00
C GLY A 772 39.13 4.18 -23.67
N PRO A 773 39.81 4.72 -24.70
CA PRO A 773 39.32 5.88 -25.46
C PRO A 773 38.00 5.56 -26.15
N GLY A 774 36.99 6.44 -26.04
CA GLY A 774 35.62 6.14 -26.47
C GLY A 774 34.94 7.28 -27.24
N LYS A 775 33.67 7.07 -27.62
CA LYS A 775 32.84 8.06 -28.34
C LYS A 775 31.50 8.30 -27.66
N CYS A 776 31.03 9.53 -27.66
CA CYS A 776 29.72 9.94 -27.15
C CYS A 776 28.92 10.66 -28.24
N TYR A 777 27.82 10.04 -28.67
CA TYR A 777 26.88 10.56 -29.67
C TYR A 777 25.72 11.24 -28.96
N ARG A 778 25.62 12.56 -29.10
CA ARG A 778 24.57 13.40 -28.52
C ARG A 778 23.54 13.72 -29.58
N LEU A 779 22.28 13.35 -29.34
CA LEU A 779 21.19 13.50 -30.32
C LEU A 779 20.56 14.91 -30.31
N TYR A 780 21.34 15.89 -29.87
CA TYR A 780 20.99 17.30 -29.74
C TYR A 780 22.13 18.15 -30.27
N THR A 781 21.81 19.33 -30.78
CA THR A 781 22.79 20.24 -31.34
C THR A 781 23.70 20.84 -30.27
N GLU A 782 24.91 21.25 -30.65
CA GLU A 782 25.80 21.98 -29.74
C GLU A 782 25.18 23.31 -29.26
N SER A 783 24.38 23.96 -30.11
CA SER A 783 23.63 25.17 -29.72
C SER A 783 22.59 24.90 -28.62
N ALA A 784 21.87 23.77 -28.67
CA ALA A 784 20.96 23.36 -27.61
C ALA A 784 21.71 23.01 -26.31
N TYR A 785 22.84 22.30 -26.41
CA TYR A 785 23.70 21.99 -25.27
C TYR A 785 24.21 23.25 -24.55
N ARG A 786 24.68 24.27 -25.29
CA ARG A 786 25.19 25.51 -24.72
C ARG A 786 24.07 26.44 -24.21
N ASN A 787 22.98 26.59 -24.97
CA ASN A 787 21.98 27.63 -24.73
C ASN A 787 20.72 27.13 -24.01
N GLU A 788 20.16 25.97 -24.38
CA GLU A 788 18.90 25.46 -23.82
C GLU A 788 19.10 24.70 -22.49
N MET A 789 20.17 23.92 -22.36
CA MET A 789 20.45 23.17 -21.12
C MET A 789 20.92 24.09 -19.98
N SER A 790 20.67 23.67 -18.73
CA SER A 790 21.24 24.29 -17.53
C SER A 790 22.68 23.83 -17.31
N PRO A 791 23.59 24.63 -16.73
CA PRO A 791 24.96 24.19 -16.43
C PRO A 791 24.99 23.01 -15.46
N THR A 792 24.20 23.13 -14.38
CA THR A 792 24.08 22.16 -13.29
C THR A 792 22.64 21.65 -13.17
N THR A 793 22.44 20.55 -12.45
CA THR A 793 21.11 20.02 -12.16
C THR A 793 20.47 20.85 -11.05
N ILE A 794 19.21 21.25 -11.21
CA ILE A 794 18.44 21.95 -10.17
C ILE A 794 18.40 21.04 -8.92
N PRO A 795 18.68 21.53 -7.69
CA PRO A 795 18.61 20.72 -6.47
C PRO A 795 17.23 20.10 -6.22
N GLU A 796 17.15 19.03 -5.42
CA GLU A 796 15.86 18.45 -5.03
C GLU A 796 15.02 19.41 -4.18
N ILE A 797 15.65 20.18 -3.27
CA ILE A 797 14.98 21.11 -2.35
C ILE A 797 14.17 22.21 -3.05
N GLN A 798 14.39 22.46 -4.35
CA GLN A 798 13.63 23.43 -5.14
C GLN A 798 12.48 22.81 -5.95
N ARG A 799 12.29 21.48 -5.89
CA ARG A 799 11.39 20.72 -6.78
C ARG A 799 10.47 19.70 -6.09
N ILE A 800 10.64 19.38 -4.81
CA ILE A 800 9.84 18.36 -4.11
C ILE A 800 9.08 18.92 -2.91
N ASN A 801 8.12 18.17 -2.37
CA ASN A 801 7.39 18.56 -1.15
C ASN A 801 8.34 18.68 0.05
N LEU A 802 8.30 19.83 0.74
CA LEU A 802 9.17 20.14 1.87
C LEU A 802 8.63 19.70 3.24
N GLY A 803 7.36 19.29 3.35
CA GLY A 803 6.66 19.04 4.63
C GLY A 803 7.42 18.15 5.63
N THR A 804 7.97 17.02 5.18
CA THR A 804 8.76 16.12 6.04
C THR A 804 10.06 16.77 6.54
N ILE A 805 10.69 17.62 5.72
CA ILE A 805 11.93 18.32 6.06
C ILE A 805 11.68 19.54 6.94
N THR A 806 10.64 20.33 6.64
CA THR A 806 10.16 21.43 7.50
C THR A 806 9.88 20.94 8.92
N LEU A 807 9.25 19.76 9.05
CA LEU A 807 9.02 19.10 10.34
C LEU A 807 10.33 18.70 11.06
N GLN A 808 11.29 18.11 10.33
CA GLN A 808 12.58 17.71 10.89
C GLN A 808 13.45 18.90 11.31
N MET A 809 13.51 19.97 10.50
CA MET A 809 14.25 21.19 10.85
C MET A 809 13.66 21.89 12.08
N LYS A 810 12.32 21.98 12.18
CA LYS A 810 11.65 22.50 13.39
C LYS A 810 11.90 21.61 14.62
N ALA A 811 12.03 20.29 14.45
CA ALA A 811 12.42 19.37 15.52
C ALA A 811 13.87 19.54 16.00
N MET A 812 14.77 20.00 15.12
CA MET A 812 16.14 20.44 15.46
C MET A 812 16.20 21.86 16.06
N GLY A 813 15.05 22.46 16.40
CA GLY A 813 14.99 23.82 16.94
C GLY A 813 15.25 24.95 15.93
N ILE A 814 15.32 24.64 14.63
CA ILE A 814 15.48 25.66 13.58
C ILE A 814 14.12 26.35 13.36
N ASN A 815 13.90 27.41 14.11
CA ASN A 815 12.63 28.15 14.09
C ASN A 815 12.50 29.09 12.88
N ASP A 816 13.58 29.74 12.46
CA ASP A 816 13.63 30.50 11.21
C ASP A 816 14.16 29.60 10.07
N LEU A 817 13.26 29.29 9.12
CA LEU A 817 13.55 28.49 7.94
C LEU A 817 13.84 29.35 6.69
N LEU A 818 13.54 30.66 6.74
CA LEU A 818 13.73 31.59 5.65
C LEU A 818 15.14 32.19 5.67
N SER A 819 15.70 32.40 6.88
CA SER A 819 17.10 32.83 7.08
C SER A 819 18.10 31.66 7.14
N PHE A 820 17.67 30.41 6.95
CA PHE A 820 18.56 29.26 7.07
C PHE A 820 19.58 29.22 5.92
N ASP A 821 20.83 28.89 6.27
CA ASP A 821 22.01 28.92 5.40
C ASP A 821 22.03 27.74 4.40
N PHE A 822 21.05 27.69 3.50
CA PHE A 822 21.01 26.76 2.37
C PHE A 822 22.00 27.18 1.27
N MET A 823 22.66 26.21 0.62
CA MET A 823 23.54 26.48 -0.54
C MET A 823 22.75 27.00 -1.76
N ASP A 824 21.52 26.50 -1.93
CA ASP A 824 20.53 27.00 -2.88
C ASP A 824 19.17 26.96 -2.15
N PRO A 825 18.61 28.11 -1.71
CA PRO A 825 17.39 28.09 -0.92
C PRO A 825 16.16 27.60 -1.73
N PRO A 826 15.19 26.95 -1.08
CA PRO A 826 13.90 26.65 -1.69
C PRO A 826 13.10 27.93 -2.01
N PRO A 827 12.13 27.88 -2.94
CA PRO A 827 11.16 28.95 -3.11
C PRO A 827 10.39 29.20 -1.79
N PRO A 828 10.31 30.45 -1.28
CA PRO A 828 9.64 30.73 0.00
C PRO A 828 8.19 30.24 0.07
N GLN A 829 7.45 30.30 -1.04
CA GLN A 829 6.08 29.77 -1.15
C GLN A 829 5.99 28.25 -0.88
N ALA A 830 7.02 27.47 -1.21
CA ALA A 830 7.05 26.03 -0.94
C ALA A 830 7.28 25.74 0.55
N LEU A 831 8.08 26.56 1.24
CA LEU A 831 8.20 26.50 2.71
C LEU A 831 6.90 26.93 3.41
N ILE A 832 6.26 28.00 2.94
CA ILE A 832 4.97 28.48 3.49
C ILE A 832 3.89 27.39 3.36
N SER A 833 3.72 26.79 2.18
CA SER A 833 2.76 25.70 1.96
C SER A 833 3.07 24.46 2.82
N ALA A 834 4.35 24.11 3.00
CA ALA A 834 4.75 23.04 3.91
C ALA A 834 4.43 23.36 5.39
N MET A 835 4.60 24.62 5.83
CA MET A 835 4.23 25.05 7.19
C MET A 835 2.71 25.08 7.38
N GLU A 836 1.94 25.50 6.38
CA GLU A 836 0.47 25.49 6.36
C GLU A 836 -0.11 24.06 6.48
N GLN A 837 0.47 23.10 5.73
CA GLN A 837 0.14 21.68 5.84
C GLN A 837 0.44 21.14 7.26
N LEU A 838 1.60 21.47 7.84
CA LEU A 838 1.98 21.03 9.19
C LEU A 838 1.15 21.68 10.31
N TYR A 839 0.75 22.95 10.15
CA TYR A 839 -0.18 23.63 11.06
C TYR A 839 -1.57 22.99 11.03
N SER A 840 -2.08 22.72 9.82
CA SER A 840 -3.36 22.05 9.61
C SER A 840 -3.37 20.60 10.13
N LEU A 841 -2.23 19.90 10.05
CA LEU A 841 -2.03 18.61 10.73
C LEU A 841 -2.06 18.73 12.27
N GLY A 842 -1.74 19.89 12.84
CA GLY A 842 -1.56 20.10 14.29
C GLY A 842 -0.12 19.83 14.78
N ALA A 843 0.84 19.68 13.85
CA ALA A 843 2.25 19.57 14.18
C ALA A 843 2.87 20.93 14.56
N LEU A 844 2.32 22.03 14.04
CA LEU A 844 2.66 23.40 14.43
C LEU A 844 1.50 24.09 15.18
N ASP A 845 1.85 25.03 16.05
CA ASP A 845 0.92 25.93 16.75
C ASP A 845 0.74 27.27 16.00
N GLU A 846 0.01 28.19 16.62
CA GLU A 846 -0.34 29.51 16.06
C GLU A 846 0.83 30.50 16.03
N GLU A 847 1.96 30.16 16.68
CA GLU A 847 3.24 30.89 16.60
C GLU A 847 4.21 30.26 15.58
N GLY A 848 3.83 29.12 14.97
CA GLY A 848 4.67 28.36 14.05
C GLY A 848 5.78 27.57 14.76
N LEU A 849 5.65 27.31 16.06
CA LEU A 849 6.53 26.46 16.86
C LEU A 849 6.00 25.00 16.85
N LEU A 850 6.85 24.07 17.31
CA LEU A 850 6.57 22.64 17.20
C LEU A 850 5.78 22.12 18.41
N THR A 851 4.58 21.58 18.16
CA THR A 851 3.70 21.07 19.22
C THR A 851 4.24 19.75 19.83
N LYS A 852 3.67 19.34 20.98
CA LYS A 852 3.92 18.01 21.56
C LYS A 852 3.59 16.87 20.59
N LEU A 853 2.60 17.08 19.72
CA LEU A 853 2.24 16.16 18.63
C LEU A 853 3.30 16.21 17.52
N GLY A 854 3.68 17.41 17.06
CA GLY A 854 4.72 17.59 16.04
C GLY A 854 6.06 16.97 16.40
N ARG A 855 6.52 17.11 17.66
CA ARG A 855 7.75 16.45 18.12
C ARG A 855 7.66 14.93 18.03
N LYS A 856 6.56 14.33 18.52
CA LYS A 856 6.33 12.88 18.38
C LYS A 856 6.26 12.45 16.90
N MET A 857 5.66 13.25 16.03
CA MET A 857 5.59 12.97 14.58
C MET A 857 6.96 12.99 13.90
N ALA A 858 7.88 13.87 14.30
CA ALA A 858 9.21 14.02 13.72
C ALA A 858 10.17 12.85 14.02
N GLU A 859 9.96 12.14 15.13
CA GLU A 859 10.79 10.98 15.52
C GLU A 859 10.50 9.74 14.67
N PHE A 860 9.32 9.63 14.04
CA PHE A 860 8.98 8.52 13.15
C PHE A 860 9.59 8.73 11.75
N PRO A 861 10.16 7.68 11.12
CA PRO A 861 10.67 7.73 9.76
C PRO A 861 9.51 7.54 8.77
N LEU A 862 8.50 8.42 8.85
CA LEU A 862 7.23 8.39 8.12
C LEU A 862 6.85 9.81 7.72
N ASP A 863 6.04 9.91 6.67
CA ASP A 863 5.54 11.17 6.14
C ASP A 863 4.48 11.76 7.10
N PRO A 864 4.37 13.10 7.28
CA PRO A 864 3.54 13.69 8.34
C PRO A 864 2.08 13.19 8.43
N PRO A 865 1.34 12.97 7.32
CA PRO A 865 0.02 12.34 7.37
C PRO A 865 0.01 10.93 7.97
N LEU A 866 1.02 10.10 7.66
CA LEU A 866 1.18 8.75 8.19
C LEU A 866 1.59 8.77 9.67
N SER A 867 2.46 9.70 10.08
CA SER A 867 2.80 9.92 11.50
C SER A 867 1.58 10.36 12.31
N LYS A 868 0.73 11.24 11.78
CA LYS A 868 -0.53 11.63 12.43
C LYS A 868 -1.52 10.47 12.51
N MET A 869 -1.68 9.69 11.43
CA MET A 869 -2.52 8.48 11.41
C MET A 869 -2.06 7.45 12.46
N LEU A 870 -0.76 7.24 12.63
CA LEU A 870 -0.22 6.35 13.66
C LEU A 870 -0.54 6.87 15.08
N LEU A 871 -0.31 8.14 15.37
CA LEU A 871 -0.56 8.70 16.71
C LEU A 871 -2.06 8.75 17.05
N ALA A 872 -2.93 9.09 16.08
CA ALA A 872 -4.38 8.99 16.22
C ALA A 872 -4.86 7.55 16.48
N SER A 873 -4.17 6.54 15.93
CA SER A 873 -4.53 5.13 16.15
C SER A 873 -4.26 4.63 17.57
N VAL A 874 -3.35 5.29 18.32
CA VAL A 874 -3.12 4.99 19.74
C VAL A 874 -4.28 5.53 20.58
N ASP A 875 -4.69 6.79 20.35
CA ASP A 875 -5.84 7.39 21.04
C ASP A 875 -7.16 6.63 20.79
N LEU A 876 -7.35 6.12 19.56
CA LEU A 876 -8.55 5.37 19.17
C LEU A 876 -8.48 3.88 19.56
N GLY A 877 -7.31 3.36 19.93
CA GLY A 877 -7.09 1.96 20.28
C GLY A 877 -7.13 0.98 19.09
N CYS A 878 -6.58 1.37 17.94
CA CYS A 878 -6.56 0.59 16.69
C CYS A 878 -5.16 0.52 16.04
N SER A 879 -4.13 0.51 16.89
CA SER A 879 -2.73 0.70 16.51
C SER A 879 -2.07 -0.50 15.82
N ASP A 880 -2.39 -1.75 16.17
CA ASP A 880 -1.76 -2.92 15.52
C ASP A 880 -2.19 -3.06 14.06
N GLU A 881 -3.46 -2.72 13.78
CA GLU A 881 -4.01 -2.68 12.43
C GLU A 881 -3.40 -1.53 11.62
N ILE A 882 -3.33 -0.32 12.20
CA ILE A 882 -2.76 0.86 11.53
C ILE A 882 -1.25 0.71 11.28
N LEU A 883 -0.48 0.15 12.21
CA LEU A 883 0.93 -0.21 12.01
C LEU A 883 1.11 -1.16 10.81
N THR A 884 0.19 -2.11 10.65
CA THR A 884 0.19 -3.05 9.53
C THR A 884 -0.15 -2.35 8.21
N ILE A 885 -1.14 -1.46 8.22
CA ILE A 885 -1.55 -0.67 7.06
C ILE A 885 -0.40 0.23 6.59
N ILE A 886 0.23 1.00 7.50
CA ILE A 886 1.40 1.86 7.20
C ILE A 886 2.54 1.02 6.61
N ALA A 887 2.83 -0.14 7.20
CA ALA A 887 3.90 -1.00 6.74
C ALA A 887 3.65 -1.60 5.35
N MET A 888 2.38 -1.90 5.01
CA MET A 888 1.99 -2.33 3.67
C MET A 888 2.12 -1.18 2.66
N ILE A 889 1.57 0.01 2.98
CA ILE A 889 1.69 1.23 2.15
C ILE A 889 3.15 1.52 1.80
N GLN A 890 4.05 1.56 2.79
CA GLN A 890 5.49 1.88 2.62
C GLN A 890 6.29 0.79 1.85
N THR A 891 5.63 -0.27 1.36
CA THR A 891 6.18 -1.22 0.38
C THR A 891 5.63 -1.08 -1.04
N GLY A 892 4.63 -0.23 -1.26
CA GLY A 892 4.00 -0.01 -2.56
C GLY A 892 3.14 -1.20 -3.00
N ASN A 893 2.97 -1.37 -4.32
CA ASN A 893 2.07 -2.40 -4.85
C ASN A 893 2.58 -3.83 -4.59
N ILE A 894 1.90 -4.50 -3.67
CA ILE A 894 2.14 -5.87 -3.20
C ILE A 894 1.59 -6.93 -4.17
N PHE A 895 0.63 -6.58 -5.04
CA PHE A 895 -0.01 -7.52 -5.97
C PHE A 895 0.79 -7.68 -7.27
N TYR A 896 0.83 -8.90 -7.80
CA TYR A 896 1.46 -9.24 -9.08
C TYR A 896 0.38 -9.65 -10.08
N ARG A 897 0.30 -9.00 -11.25
CA ARG A 897 -0.75 -9.23 -12.25
C ARG A 897 -0.15 -9.67 -13.61
N PRO A 898 0.34 -10.92 -13.73
CA PRO A 898 0.92 -11.44 -14.96
C PRO A 898 -0.12 -11.53 -16.08
N ARG A 899 0.28 -11.23 -17.32
CA ARG A 899 -0.61 -11.10 -18.49
C ARG A 899 -1.39 -12.39 -18.79
N GLU A 900 -0.70 -13.52 -18.89
CA GLU A 900 -1.31 -14.86 -19.04
C GLU A 900 -2.45 -15.18 -18.05
N LYS A 901 -2.39 -14.67 -16.81
CA LYS A 901 -3.23 -15.15 -15.69
C LYS A 901 -3.99 -14.03 -14.99
N GLN A 902 -4.25 -12.92 -15.69
CA GLN A 902 -4.97 -11.76 -15.15
C GLN A 902 -6.27 -12.16 -14.43
N ALA A 903 -7.16 -12.91 -15.09
CA ALA A 903 -8.43 -13.35 -14.50
C ALA A 903 -8.27 -14.23 -13.23
N GLN A 904 -7.20 -15.04 -13.15
CA GLN A 904 -6.91 -15.84 -11.94
C GLN A 904 -6.36 -14.97 -10.81
N ALA A 905 -5.47 -14.02 -11.13
CA ALA A 905 -4.93 -13.06 -10.18
C ALA A 905 -6.05 -12.15 -9.63
N ASP A 906 -6.92 -11.64 -10.50
CA ASP A 906 -8.06 -10.80 -10.13
C ASP A 906 -9.09 -11.58 -9.31
N GLN A 907 -9.41 -12.85 -9.66
CA GLN A 907 -10.28 -13.71 -8.85
C GLN A 907 -9.66 -14.04 -7.47
N LYS A 908 -8.35 -14.28 -7.39
CA LYS A 908 -7.63 -14.48 -6.12
C LYS A 908 -7.65 -13.21 -5.28
N ARG A 909 -7.39 -12.06 -5.89
CA ARG A 909 -7.36 -10.73 -5.27
C ARG A 909 -8.74 -10.31 -4.74
N ALA A 910 -9.80 -10.60 -5.47
CA ALA A 910 -11.19 -10.35 -5.05
C ALA A 910 -11.58 -11.08 -3.74
N LYS A 911 -10.89 -12.15 -3.35
CA LYS A 911 -11.13 -12.84 -2.07
C LYS A 911 -10.63 -12.07 -0.84
N PHE A 912 -9.82 -11.03 -1.04
CA PHE A 912 -9.30 -10.17 0.02
C PHE A 912 -9.99 -8.80 0.07
N PHE A 913 -10.82 -8.46 -0.94
CA PHE A 913 -11.50 -7.17 -1.03
C PHE A 913 -12.45 -6.96 0.16
N GLN A 914 -12.16 -5.95 0.96
CA GLN A 914 -13.07 -5.46 2.01
C GLN A 914 -13.93 -4.33 1.45
N PRO A 915 -15.27 -4.38 1.60
CA PRO A 915 -16.18 -3.38 1.04
C PRO A 915 -16.03 -1.96 1.62
N GLU A 916 -15.28 -1.82 2.72
CA GLU A 916 -14.99 -0.55 3.41
C GLU A 916 -13.77 0.19 2.83
N GLY A 917 -12.83 -0.49 2.14
CA GLY A 917 -11.68 0.17 1.52
C GLY A 917 -10.46 -0.70 1.20
N ASP A 918 -9.55 -0.13 0.42
CA ASP A 918 -8.28 -0.75 0.02
C ASP A 918 -7.31 -0.92 1.20
N HIS A 919 -7.28 0.01 2.16
CA HIS A 919 -6.44 -0.12 3.36
C HIS A 919 -6.77 -1.39 4.17
N LEU A 920 -8.05 -1.71 4.31
CA LEU A 920 -8.53 -2.92 4.98
C LEU A 920 -8.33 -4.18 4.12
N THR A 921 -8.33 -4.04 2.80
CA THR A 921 -7.90 -5.08 1.86
C THR A 921 -6.42 -5.43 2.03
N LEU A 922 -5.54 -4.43 2.22
CA LEU A 922 -4.11 -4.65 2.52
C LEU A 922 -3.91 -5.34 3.89
N LEU A 923 -4.65 -4.91 4.92
CA LEU A 923 -4.66 -5.57 6.24
C LEU A 923 -5.03 -7.05 6.11
N ALA A 924 -6.14 -7.36 5.43
CA ALA A 924 -6.61 -8.73 5.23
C ALA A 924 -5.60 -9.64 4.49
N VAL A 925 -4.83 -9.10 3.52
CA VAL A 925 -3.73 -9.83 2.86
C VAL A 925 -2.60 -10.14 3.85
N TYR A 926 -2.19 -9.18 4.69
CA TYR A 926 -1.13 -9.40 5.68
C TYR A 926 -1.55 -10.39 6.77
N GLU A 927 -2.79 -10.30 7.27
CA GLU A 927 -3.33 -11.23 8.25
C GLU A 927 -3.43 -12.66 7.70
N ALA A 928 -3.91 -12.83 6.47
CA ALA A 928 -3.98 -14.14 5.82
C ALA A 928 -2.58 -14.75 5.60
N TRP A 929 -1.55 -13.93 5.34
CA TRP A 929 -0.15 -14.37 5.25
C TRP A 929 0.44 -14.74 6.62
N LYS A 930 0.17 -13.93 7.66
CA LYS A 930 0.54 -14.19 9.07
C LYS A 930 -0.07 -15.50 9.56
N ALA A 931 -1.36 -15.75 9.26
CA ALA A 931 -2.08 -16.99 9.55
C ALA A 931 -1.60 -18.22 8.75
N LYS A 932 -0.69 -18.03 7.79
CA LYS A 932 0.00 -19.10 7.05
C LYS A 932 1.51 -19.10 7.32
N ASN A 933 1.91 -18.70 8.53
CA ASN A 933 3.29 -18.74 9.04
C ASN A 933 4.31 -18.09 8.07
N PHE A 934 3.92 -16.97 7.45
CA PHE A 934 4.75 -16.21 6.50
C PHE A 934 5.21 -17.02 5.26
N SER A 935 4.43 -18.03 4.87
CA SER A 935 4.71 -18.97 3.77
C SER A 935 4.98 -18.28 2.43
N GLY A 936 6.11 -18.62 1.79
CA GLY A 936 6.46 -18.19 0.44
C GLY A 936 5.54 -18.79 -0.64
N PRO A 937 5.30 -20.11 -0.68
CA PRO A 937 4.35 -20.74 -1.60
C PRO A 937 2.94 -20.11 -1.58
N TRP A 938 2.43 -19.75 -0.39
CA TRP A 938 1.14 -19.06 -0.29
C TRP A 938 1.12 -17.72 -1.02
N CYS A 939 2.24 -16.98 -1.03
CA CYS A 939 2.34 -15.72 -1.77
C CYS A 939 2.19 -15.98 -3.28
N PHE A 940 2.88 -17.00 -3.79
CA PHE A 940 2.83 -17.40 -5.20
C PHE A 940 1.42 -17.84 -5.62
N GLU A 941 0.76 -18.69 -4.82
CA GLU A 941 -0.61 -19.15 -5.09
C GLU A 941 -1.65 -18.03 -5.15
N ASN A 942 -1.42 -16.90 -4.47
CA ASN A 942 -2.35 -15.78 -4.39
C ASN A 942 -1.88 -14.55 -5.19
N PHE A 943 -0.84 -14.72 -6.02
CA PHE A 943 -0.25 -13.67 -6.86
C PHE A 943 0.22 -12.44 -6.06
N VAL A 944 0.87 -12.68 -4.92
CA VAL A 944 1.40 -11.66 -4.01
C VAL A 944 2.93 -11.73 -3.96
N GLN A 945 3.59 -10.56 -3.88
CA GLN A 945 5.05 -10.46 -3.86
C GLN A 945 5.63 -10.75 -2.47
N SER A 946 6.28 -11.90 -2.31
CA SER A 946 6.88 -12.35 -1.04
C SER A 946 7.99 -11.44 -0.51
N ARG A 947 8.78 -10.81 -1.39
CA ARG A 947 9.83 -9.83 -1.01
C ARG A 947 9.22 -8.57 -0.40
N SER A 948 8.11 -8.09 -0.96
CA SER A 948 7.38 -6.90 -0.46
C SER A 948 6.72 -7.18 0.87
N LEU A 949 6.06 -8.33 1.03
CA LEU A 949 5.48 -8.74 2.32
C LEU A 949 6.52 -8.89 3.45
N ARG A 950 7.71 -9.44 3.16
CA ARG A 950 8.82 -9.48 4.12
C ARG A 950 9.28 -8.08 4.50
N ARG A 951 9.49 -7.20 3.53
CA ARG A 951 9.82 -5.78 3.81
C ARG A 951 8.73 -5.10 4.66
N ALA A 952 7.45 -5.40 4.45
CA ALA A 952 6.37 -4.86 5.28
C ALA A 952 6.43 -5.41 6.72
N GLN A 953 6.75 -6.69 6.89
CA GLN A 953 7.01 -7.26 8.22
C GLN A 953 8.17 -6.54 8.93
N ASP A 954 9.24 -6.21 8.23
CA ASP A 954 10.42 -5.55 8.80
C ASP A 954 10.19 -4.05 9.08
N VAL A 955 9.43 -3.35 8.23
CA VAL A 955 8.90 -2.00 8.51
C VAL A 955 8.05 -2.02 9.79
N ARG A 956 7.09 -2.96 9.90
CA ARG A 956 6.23 -3.11 11.08
C ARG A 956 7.05 -3.37 12.36
N LYS A 957 8.07 -4.24 12.31
CA LYS A 957 9.00 -4.48 13.43
C LYS A 957 9.74 -3.20 13.85
N GLN A 958 10.24 -2.40 12.90
CA GLN A 958 10.95 -1.17 13.25
C GLN A 958 10.02 -0.11 13.85
N LEU A 959 8.81 0.04 13.32
CA LEU A 959 7.82 0.98 13.88
C LEU A 959 7.37 0.56 15.30
N LEU A 960 7.13 -0.74 15.53
CA LEU A 960 6.90 -1.28 16.88
C LEU A 960 8.07 -0.97 17.82
N SER A 961 9.31 -1.26 17.41
CA SER A 961 10.50 -0.98 18.23
C SER A 961 10.70 0.52 18.52
N ILE A 962 10.22 1.42 17.67
CA ILE A 962 10.21 2.87 17.94
C ILE A 962 9.13 3.19 18.99
N MET A 963 7.93 2.61 18.91
CA MET A 963 6.87 2.80 19.91
C MET A 963 7.27 2.23 21.29
N ASP A 964 7.85 1.03 21.33
CA ASP A 964 8.36 0.39 22.56
C ASP A 964 9.45 1.23 23.25
N LYS A 965 10.30 1.92 22.46
CA LYS A 965 11.35 2.80 23.00
C LYS A 965 10.82 4.00 23.77
N TYR A 966 9.64 4.55 23.42
CA TYR A 966 9.01 5.60 24.22
C TYR A 966 8.68 5.14 25.65
N VAL A 967 8.24 3.88 25.81
CA VAL A 967 7.95 3.29 27.12
C VAL A 967 9.22 3.21 27.97
N HIS A 968 10.34 2.75 27.38
CA HIS A 968 11.61 2.66 28.08
C HIS A 968 12.26 4.03 28.37
N LEU A 969 12.13 5.03 27.49
CA LEU A 969 12.63 6.39 27.74
C LEU A 969 11.90 7.07 28.92
N ALA A 970 10.58 6.89 29.03
CA ALA A 970 9.83 7.36 30.19
C ALA A 970 10.33 6.71 31.50
N PHE A 971 10.50 5.38 31.52
CA PHE A 971 11.07 4.66 32.67
C PHE A 971 12.52 5.08 33.00
N GLY A 972 13.35 5.36 31.98
CA GLY A 972 14.72 5.85 32.16
C GLY A 972 14.77 7.22 32.84
N PHE A 973 13.89 8.14 32.43
CA PHE A 973 13.76 9.45 33.08
C PHE A 973 13.24 9.34 34.52
N MET A 974 12.31 8.41 34.80
CA MET A 974 11.84 8.11 36.15
C MET A 974 12.94 7.52 37.05
N SER A 975 13.88 6.74 36.51
CA SER A 975 15.02 6.21 37.26
C SER A 975 15.93 7.34 37.77
N LEU A 976 16.34 8.25 36.88
CA LEU A 976 17.21 9.39 37.21
C LEU A 976 16.51 10.42 38.13
N THR A 977 15.22 10.69 37.90
CA THR A 977 14.45 11.63 38.74
C THR A 977 13.96 11.01 40.05
N GLY A 978 13.99 9.68 40.21
CA GLY A 978 13.51 8.98 41.41
C GLY A 978 14.17 9.43 42.71
N ASN A 979 15.45 9.82 42.67
CA ASN A 979 16.15 10.39 43.83
C ASN A 979 15.75 11.85 44.13
N ILE A 980 15.29 12.61 43.11
CA ILE A 980 14.89 14.02 43.23
C ILE A 980 13.45 14.12 43.73
N VAL A 981 12.53 13.30 43.19
CA VAL A 981 11.13 13.24 43.64
C VAL A 981 11.05 12.85 45.11
N LYS A 982 11.91 11.93 45.56
CA LYS A 982 11.98 11.48 46.97
C LYS A 982 12.47 12.56 47.95
N MET A 983 13.22 13.56 47.47
CA MET A 983 13.56 14.76 48.24
C MET A 983 12.37 15.74 48.31
N PHE A 984 11.70 15.99 47.18
CA PHE A 984 10.56 16.92 47.14
C PHE A 984 9.35 16.42 47.95
N TYR A 985 9.10 15.12 48.00
CA TYR A 985 7.95 14.52 48.71
C TYR A 985 7.99 14.68 50.25
N ILE A 986 9.11 15.17 50.81
CA ILE A 986 9.25 15.46 52.25
C ILE A 986 8.91 16.93 52.58
N SER A 987 8.87 17.82 51.57
CA SER A 987 8.84 19.27 51.78
C SER A 987 7.52 19.97 51.42
N ILE A 988 6.49 19.25 50.94
CA ILE A 988 5.18 19.81 50.60
C ILE A 988 4.09 19.03 51.31
N ASN A 989 3.59 19.58 52.42
CA ASN A 989 2.56 18.95 53.24
C ASN A 989 1.41 19.95 53.54
N GLN A 990 0.91 20.61 52.49
CA GLN A 990 -0.22 21.56 52.58
C GLN A 990 -0.87 21.93 51.22
N SER A 991 -1.49 20.96 50.51
CA SER A 991 -2.61 21.18 49.55
C SER A 991 -3.03 19.88 48.87
N ASP A 992 -4.32 19.53 48.92
CA ASP A 992 -4.84 18.26 48.39
C ASP A 992 -5.03 18.23 46.86
N VAL A 993 -4.04 17.68 46.13
CA VAL A 993 -4.30 16.94 44.86
C VAL A 993 -3.31 15.78 44.71
N PRO A 994 -3.71 14.52 44.95
CA PRO A 994 -2.89 13.36 44.60
C PRO A 994 -2.98 13.08 43.08
N LEU A 995 -2.15 13.76 42.29
CA LEU A 995 -1.89 13.33 40.91
C LEU A 995 -1.25 11.94 40.94
N SER A 996 -2.02 10.90 40.59
CA SER A 996 -1.53 9.52 40.66
C SER A 996 -0.40 9.28 39.65
N LEU A 997 0.54 8.43 40.02
CA LEU A 997 1.67 8.08 39.16
C LEU A 997 1.18 7.49 37.82
N ASP A 998 0.08 6.75 37.87
CA ASP A 998 -0.59 6.14 36.71
C ASP A 998 -1.06 7.18 35.69
N SER A 999 -1.61 8.32 36.14
CA SER A 999 -2.01 9.42 35.24
C SER A 999 -0.82 10.03 34.50
N PHE A 1000 0.36 10.06 35.11
CA PHE A 1000 1.58 10.58 34.47
C PHE A 1000 2.23 9.55 33.52
N ILE A 1001 2.19 8.25 33.88
CA ILE A 1001 2.65 7.15 33.03
C ILE A 1001 1.78 7.03 31.77
N CYS A 1002 0.47 7.22 31.89
CA CYS A 1002 -0.50 7.13 30.79
C CYS A 1002 -0.24 8.15 29.65
N LEU A 1003 0.34 9.33 29.95
CA LEU A 1003 0.65 10.38 28.96
C LEU A 1003 1.78 10.02 27.96
N TYR A 1004 2.58 8.99 28.25
CA TYR A 1004 3.80 8.67 27.49
C TYR A 1004 3.84 7.25 26.92
N LYS A 1005 2.87 6.39 27.25
CA LYS A 1005 2.83 4.99 26.82
C LYS A 1005 2.11 4.86 25.48
N LEU A 1006 2.86 4.56 24.41
CA LEU A 1006 2.29 4.28 23.08
C LEU A 1006 1.81 2.82 23.01
N ASP A 1007 0.71 2.54 23.70
CA ASP A 1007 0.20 1.17 23.86
C ASP A 1007 -0.30 0.55 22.55
N VAL A 1008 0.21 -0.64 22.24
CA VAL A 1008 -0.15 -1.40 21.03
C VAL A 1008 -1.44 -2.18 21.25
N VAL A 1009 -2.56 -1.48 21.11
CA VAL A 1009 -3.92 -2.03 21.19
C VAL A 1009 -4.45 -2.38 19.79
N SER A 1010 -5.22 -3.47 19.70
CA SER A 1010 -5.94 -3.92 18.50
C SER A 1010 -7.44 -3.60 18.64
N ALA A 1011 -8.04 -3.04 17.59
CA ALA A 1011 -9.49 -2.78 17.51
C ALA A 1011 -10.30 -4.00 17.05
N GLY A 1012 -9.63 -5.10 16.68
CA GLY A 1012 -10.25 -6.36 16.27
C GLY A 1012 -11.08 -6.19 15.00
N LYS A 1013 -12.41 -6.21 15.13
CA LYS A 1013 -13.35 -6.04 14.00
C LYS A 1013 -14.01 -4.66 13.92
N ASN A 1014 -13.63 -3.71 14.78
CA ASN A 1014 -14.17 -2.34 14.70
C ASN A 1014 -13.43 -1.54 13.60
N PHE A 1015 -13.80 -1.79 12.35
CA PHE A 1015 -13.24 -1.10 11.19
C PHE A 1015 -13.53 0.42 11.18
N THR A 1016 -14.54 0.89 11.92
CA THR A 1016 -14.84 2.33 12.03
C THR A 1016 -13.74 3.08 12.80
N LYS A 1017 -13.18 2.50 13.86
CA LYS A 1017 -12.00 3.08 14.55
C LYS A 1017 -10.79 3.22 13.62
N ILE A 1018 -10.52 2.20 12.80
CA ILE A 1018 -9.43 2.20 11.82
C ILE A 1018 -9.68 3.27 10.74
N ARG A 1019 -10.91 3.41 10.24
CA ARG A 1019 -11.27 4.45 9.26
C ARG A 1019 -11.21 5.88 9.84
N LYS A 1020 -11.60 6.08 11.11
CA LYS A 1020 -11.36 7.36 11.82
C LYS A 1020 -9.87 7.68 11.91
N ALA A 1021 -9.00 6.72 12.27
CA ALA A 1021 -7.56 6.94 12.30
C ALA A 1021 -6.97 7.34 10.93
N ILE A 1022 -7.39 6.67 9.84
CA ILE A 1022 -7.00 7.04 8.46
C ILE A 1022 -7.47 8.47 8.13
N THR A 1023 -8.71 8.80 8.48
CA THR A 1023 -9.30 10.14 8.27
C THR A 1023 -8.51 11.23 9.00
N ALA A 1024 -8.07 10.97 10.24
CA ALA A 1024 -7.28 11.93 11.02
C ALA A 1024 -5.92 12.27 10.38
N GLY A 1025 -5.32 11.35 9.61
CA GLY A 1025 -4.10 11.60 8.86
C GLY A 1025 -4.32 12.26 7.49
N PHE A 1026 -5.30 11.77 6.72
CA PHE A 1026 -5.47 12.05 5.29
C PHE A 1026 -6.69 12.94 4.95
N PHE A 1027 -7.19 13.74 5.89
CA PHE A 1027 -8.36 14.62 5.67
C PHE A 1027 -8.21 15.60 4.48
N PHE A 1028 -6.98 16.05 4.13
CA PHE A 1028 -6.75 16.83 2.90
C PHE A 1028 -7.08 16.04 1.63
N HIS A 1029 -6.81 14.73 1.64
CA HIS A 1029 -6.98 13.82 0.51
C HIS A 1029 -8.41 13.26 0.46
N ALA A 1030 -9.40 14.13 0.69
CA ALA A 1030 -10.80 13.80 0.65
C ALA A 1030 -11.41 14.21 -0.70
N ALA A 1031 -12.26 13.33 -1.25
CA ALA A 1031 -13.01 13.58 -2.47
C ALA A 1031 -14.49 13.23 -2.29
N ARG A 1032 -15.36 14.06 -2.87
CA ARG A 1032 -16.80 13.86 -2.92
C ARG A 1032 -17.21 13.47 -4.33
N LYS A 1033 -18.14 12.53 -4.47
CA LYS A 1033 -18.69 12.10 -5.76
C LYS A 1033 -19.47 13.22 -6.44
N ASP A 1034 -19.26 13.37 -7.75
CA ASP A 1034 -19.96 14.30 -8.63
C ASP A 1034 -20.92 13.49 -9.52
N PRO A 1035 -22.24 13.79 -9.53
CA PRO A 1035 -23.21 13.16 -10.42
C PRO A 1035 -22.88 13.21 -11.92
N GLN A 1036 -22.03 14.14 -12.37
CA GLN A 1036 -21.66 14.31 -13.79
C GLN A 1036 -20.25 13.77 -14.09
N GLU A 1037 -19.21 14.26 -13.39
CA GLU A 1037 -17.82 14.01 -13.81
C GLU A 1037 -17.13 12.83 -13.10
N GLY A 1038 -17.69 12.29 -12.01
CA GLY A 1038 -17.14 11.14 -11.27
C GLY A 1038 -16.94 11.45 -9.78
N TYR A 1039 -15.76 11.98 -9.43
CA TYR A 1039 -15.48 12.55 -8.10
C TYR A 1039 -14.75 13.88 -8.27
N ARG A 1040 -14.83 14.73 -7.25
CA ARG A 1040 -14.02 15.95 -7.14
C ARG A 1040 -13.28 16.00 -5.81
N THR A 1041 -12.03 16.49 -5.82
CA THR A 1041 -11.27 16.78 -4.60
C THR A 1041 -11.94 17.92 -3.82
N LEU A 1042 -11.96 17.85 -2.48
CA LEU A 1042 -12.58 18.91 -1.66
C LEU A 1042 -11.76 20.22 -1.68
N VAL A 1043 -10.43 20.12 -1.82
CA VAL A 1043 -9.51 21.26 -1.73
C VAL A 1043 -9.51 22.12 -3.01
N GLU A 1044 -9.60 21.49 -4.18
CA GLU A 1044 -9.43 22.17 -5.47
C GLU A 1044 -10.56 21.94 -6.49
N ASN A 1045 -11.56 21.12 -6.15
CA ASN A 1045 -12.69 20.80 -7.02
C ASN A 1045 -12.27 20.11 -8.36
N GLN A 1046 -11.09 19.48 -8.39
CA GLN A 1046 -10.52 18.78 -9.56
C GLN A 1046 -11.22 17.44 -9.85
N PRO A 1047 -11.53 17.10 -11.12
CA PRO A 1047 -12.24 15.87 -11.48
C PRO A 1047 -11.34 14.62 -11.46
N VAL A 1048 -11.52 13.77 -10.45
CA VAL A 1048 -10.69 12.59 -10.16
C VAL A 1048 -11.49 11.29 -10.21
N TYR A 1049 -10.81 10.16 -10.43
CA TYR A 1049 -11.43 8.84 -10.62
C TYR A 1049 -10.86 7.77 -9.69
N ILE A 1050 -11.65 6.79 -9.27
CA ILE A 1050 -11.11 5.62 -8.54
C ILE A 1050 -10.28 4.78 -9.52
N HIS A 1051 -9.04 4.44 -9.16
CA HIS A 1051 -8.17 3.60 -9.99
C HIS A 1051 -8.77 2.20 -10.19
N PRO A 1052 -8.74 1.60 -11.41
CA PRO A 1052 -9.35 0.29 -11.68
C PRO A 1052 -8.83 -0.91 -10.88
N SER A 1053 -7.74 -0.74 -10.11
CA SER A 1053 -7.27 -1.75 -9.16
C SER A 1053 -7.86 -1.62 -7.75
N SER A 1054 -8.66 -0.61 -7.44
CA SER A 1054 -9.29 -0.45 -6.13
C SER A 1054 -10.41 -1.47 -5.91
N ALA A 1055 -10.56 -1.97 -4.68
CA ALA A 1055 -11.75 -2.71 -4.26
C ALA A 1055 -13.04 -1.88 -4.40
N LEU A 1056 -12.94 -0.55 -4.32
CA LEU A 1056 -14.04 0.41 -4.48
C LEU A 1056 -14.30 0.81 -5.94
N PHE A 1057 -13.64 0.21 -6.94
CA PHE A 1057 -13.90 0.56 -8.34
C PHE A 1057 -15.34 0.24 -8.80
N GLN A 1058 -15.93 -0.85 -8.30
CA GLN A 1058 -17.31 -1.24 -8.61
C GLN A 1058 -18.35 -0.61 -7.66
N ARG A 1059 -17.94 -0.28 -6.44
CA ARG A 1059 -18.81 0.29 -5.39
C ARG A 1059 -18.45 1.76 -5.23
N GLN A 1060 -19.26 2.66 -5.80
CA GLN A 1060 -19.01 4.11 -5.80
C GLN A 1060 -19.71 4.82 -4.61
N PRO A 1061 -19.09 4.93 -3.42
CA PRO A 1061 -19.61 5.73 -2.31
C PRO A 1061 -19.62 7.23 -2.65
N ASP A 1062 -20.35 8.02 -1.88
CA ASP A 1062 -20.48 9.45 -2.16
C ASP A 1062 -19.34 10.31 -1.54
N TRP A 1063 -18.61 9.77 -0.57
CA TRP A 1063 -17.43 10.38 0.06
C TRP A 1063 -16.31 9.34 0.22
N VAL A 1064 -15.07 9.73 -0.10
CA VAL A 1064 -13.87 8.90 0.02
C VAL A 1064 -12.67 9.69 0.51
N ILE A 1065 -11.72 8.97 1.11
CA ILE A 1065 -10.33 9.41 1.24
C ILE A 1065 -9.42 8.52 0.38
N TYR A 1066 -8.40 9.11 -0.22
CA TYR A 1066 -7.36 8.44 -1.01
C TYR A 1066 -5.96 8.61 -0.37
N HIS A 1067 -5.04 7.71 -0.67
CA HIS A 1067 -3.64 7.86 -0.23
C HIS A 1067 -2.85 8.73 -1.21
N GLU A 1068 -2.83 8.34 -2.48
CA GLU A 1068 -2.12 9.00 -3.58
C GLU A 1068 -3.09 9.34 -4.72
N LEU A 1069 -2.75 10.39 -5.48
CA LEU A 1069 -3.33 10.69 -6.80
C LEU A 1069 -2.26 10.46 -7.87
N VAL A 1070 -2.60 9.69 -8.90
CA VAL A 1070 -1.68 9.36 -9.99
C VAL A 1070 -2.22 9.91 -11.30
N MET A 1071 -1.53 10.92 -11.84
CA MET A 1071 -1.81 11.49 -13.16
C MET A 1071 -1.43 10.50 -14.26
N THR A 1072 -2.36 10.22 -15.18
CA THR A 1072 -2.14 9.36 -16.35
C THR A 1072 -2.80 9.98 -17.59
N THR A 1073 -3.65 9.25 -18.32
CA THR A 1073 -4.62 9.85 -19.26
C THR A 1073 -5.82 10.49 -18.53
N LYS A 1074 -6.02 10.10 -17.27
CA LYS A 1074 -6.91 10.70 -16.26
C LYS A 1074 -6.21 10.68 -14.90
N GLU A 1075 -6.68 11.49 -13.97
CA GLU A 1075 -6.21 11.48 -12.57
C GLU A 1075 -6.91 10.38 -11.79
N TYR A 1076 -6.12 9.46 -11.22
CA TYR A 1076 -6.64 8.29 -10.51
C TYR A 1076 -6.23 8.27 -9.03
N MET A 1077 -7.23 8.27 -8.15
CA MET A 1077 -7.10 8.03 -6.72
C MET A 1077 -6.70 6.58 -6.45
N ARG A 1078 -5.72 6.37 -5.58
CA ARG A 1078 -5.26 5.06 -5.11
C ARG A 1078 -5.44 4.89 -3.60
N GLU A 1079 -5.44 3.61 -3.19
CA GLU A 1079 -5.71 3.14 -1.82
C GLU A 1079 -6.92 3.86 -1.18
N VAL A 1080 -8.08 3.69 -1.82
CA VAL A 1080 -9.30 4.46 -1.52
C VAL A 1080 -10.06 3.83 -0.35
N THR A 1081 -10.71 4.63 0.49
CA THR A 1081 -11.47 4.17 1.66
C THR A 1081 -12.74 4.99 1.88
N VAL A 1082 -13.84 4.34 2.30
CA VAL A 1082 -15.16 4.96 2.51
C VAL A 1082 -15.17 5.70 3.85
N VAL A 1083 -15.50 6.99 3.85
CA VAL A 1083 -15.43 7.88 5.01
C VAL A 1083 -16.75 8.64 5.19
N ASP A 1084 -17.23 8.73 6.43
CA ASP A 1084 -18.47 9.45 6.74
C ASP A 1084 -18.13 10.94 6.95
N PRO A 1085 -18.85 11.91 6.34
CA PRO A 1085 -18.46 13.32 6.32
C PRO A 1085 -18.30 13.93 7.73
N LYS A 1086 -19.10 13.47 8.70
CA LYS A 1086 -19.02 13.92 10.10
C LYS A 1086 -17.61 13.81 10.69
N TRP A 1087 -16.83 12.80 10.30
CA TRP A 1087 -15.48 12.59 10.84
C TRP A 1087 -14.45 13.61 10.32
N LEU A 1088 -14.65 14.21 9.15
CA LEU A 1088 -13.76 15.25 8.62
C LEU A 1088 -13.79 16.50 9.51
N VAL A 1089 -14.98 16.88 9.98
CA VAL A 1089 -15.18 18.01 10.90
C VAL A 1089 -14.74 17.64 12.34
N GLU A 1090 -15.02 16.41 12.78
CA GLU A 1090 -14.61 15.89 14.11
C GLU A 1090 -13.07 15.86 14.28
N LEU A 1091 -12.35 15.42 13.25
CA LEU A 1091 -10.92 15.10 13.32
C LEU A 1091 -10.01 16.22 12.76
N ALA A 1092 -10.56 17.15 11.98
CA ALA A 1092 -9.84 18.29 11.42
C ALA A 1092 -10.64 19.63 11.50
N PRO A 1093 -11.15 20.04 12.67
CA PRO A 1093 -11.97 21.25 12.83
C PRO A 1093 -11.24 22.57 12.53
N ARG A 1094 -9.89 22.55 12.41
CA ARG A 1094 -9.10 23.69 11.91
C ARG A 1094 -9.23 23.90 10.40
N PHE A 1095 -9.49 22.82 9.64
CA PHE A 1095 -9.47 22.79 8.18
C PHE A 1095 -10.87 22.65 7.56
N PHE A 1096 -11.79 21.99 8.27
CA PHE A 1096 -13.17 21.77 7.82
C PHE A 1096 -14.18 22.32 8.85
N LYS A 1097 -15.21 22.99 8.34
CA LYS A 1097 -16.35 23.51 9.11
C LYS A 1097 -17.67 23.02 8.50
N VAL A 1098 -18.72 22.94 9.31
CA VAL A 1098 -20.08 22.74 8.79
C VAL A 1098 -20.54 24.05 8.15
N ALA A 1099 -21.12 23.99 6.95
CA ALA A 1099 -21.77 25.14 6.33
C ALA A 1099 -22.94 25.62 7.19
N ASP A 1100 -23.13 26.94 7.24
CA ASP A 1100 -24.28 27.54 7.92
C ASP A 1100 -25.57 27.25 7.14
N PRO A 1101 -26.53 26.46 7.67
CA PRO A 1101 -27.74 26.07 6.94
C PRO A 1101 -28.65 27.26 6.59
N THR A 1102 -28.43 28.43 7.19
CA THR A 1102 -29.14 29.67 6.85
C THR A 1102 -28.58 30.41 5.62
N LYS A 1103 -27.43 29.96 5.07
CA LYS A 1103 -26.72 30.65 3.99
C LYS A 1103 -26.43 29.71 2.80
N MET A 1104 -26.67 30.20 1.59
CA MET A 1104 -26.21 29.54 0.36
C MET A 1104 -24.68 29.50 0.32
N SER A 1105 -24.10 28.29 0.34
CA SER A 1105 -22.64 28.09 0.27
C SER A 1105 -22.05 28.74 -0.97
N LYS A 1106 -20.74 29.07 -0.93
CA LYS A 1106 -20.04 29.61 -2.11
C LYS A 1106 -20.15 28.68 -3.32
N ARG A 1107 -20.21 27.36 -3.09
CA ARG A 1107 -20.33 26.32 -4.11
C ARG A 1107 -21.73 26.29 -4.75
N LYS A 1108 -22.79 26.19 -3.93
CA LYS A 1108 -24.20 26.22 -4.41
C LYS A 1108 -24.56 27.50 -5.16
N ARG A 1109 -23.83 28.60 -4.92
CA ARG A 1109 -23.96 29.86 -5.68
C ARG A 1109 -23.23 29.86 -7.05
N GLN A 1110 -22.26 28.98 -7.25
CA GLN A 1110 -21.51 28.83 -8.51
C GLN A 1110 -22.04 27.70 -9.40
N GLU A 1111 -22.71 26.70 -8.82
CA GLU A 1111 -23.35 25.61 -9.54
C GLU A 1111 -24.34 26.12 -10.59
N ARG A 1112 -24.28 25.53 -11.80
CA ARG A 1112 -25.13 25.88 -12.93
C ARG A 1112 -25.85 24.64 -13.43
N ILE A 1113 -27.17 24.70 -13.44
CA ILE A 1113 -28.00 23.68 -14.09
C ILE A 1113 -28.05 23.94 -15.61
N GLU A 1114 -27.82 22.88 -16.38
CA GLU A 1114 -28.11 22.84 -17.81
C GLU A 1114 -29.22 21.80 -18.06
N PRO A 1115 -30.09 21.97 -19.08
CA PRO A 1115 -31.12 20.99 -19.39
C PRO A 1115 -30.50 19.68 -19.91
N LEU A 1116 -31.27 18.59 -19.81
CA LEU A 1116 -30.86 17.28 -20.34
C LEU A 1116 -30.46 17.37 -21.82
N TYR A 1117 -29.42 16.63 -22.20
CA TYR A 1117 -28.94 16.58 -23.56
C TYR A 1117 -29.99 15.97 -24.50
N ASP A 1118 -30.47 16.77 -25.45
CA ASP A 1118 -31.27 16.30 -26.58
C ASP A 1118 -30.38 16.18 -27.82
N ARG A 1119 -30.45 15.02 -28.51
CA ARG A 1119 -29.74 14.77 -29.77
C ARG A 1119 -30.34 15.57 -30.95
N TYR A 1120 -31.62 15.94 -30.88
CA TYR A 1120 -32.36 16.56 -31.99
C TYR A 1120 -32.24 18.09 -32.03
N HIS A 1121 -31.76 18.73 -30.97
CA HIS A 1121 -31.61 20.18 -30.87
C HIS A 1121 -30.13 20.56 -30.69
N GLU A 1122 -29.68 21.62 -31.36
CA GLU A 1122 -28.32 22.12 -31.15
C GLU A 1122 -28.09 22.54 -29.68
N PRO A 1123 -26.87 22.32 -29.14
CA PRO A 1123 -26.46 22.90 -27.87
C PRO A 1123 -26.79 24.39 -27.78
N ASN A 1124 -27.41 24.76 -26.66
CA ASN A 1124 -27.81 26.13 -26.32
C ASN A 1124 -28.84 26.80 -27.25
N SER A 1125 -29.47 26.08 -28.19
CA SER A 1125 -30.62 26.56 -28.98
C SER A 1125 -31.88 26.88 -28.15
N TRP A 1126 -31.93 26.40 -26.91
CA TRP A 1126 -32.96 26.75 -25.92
C TRP A 1126 -32.73 28.13 -25.28
N ARG A 1127 -31.52 28.70 -25.33
CA ARG A 1127 -31.22 29.98 -24.68
C ARG A 1127 -31.84 31.13 -25.48
N LEU A 1128 -32.61 31.99 -24.81
CA LEU A 1128 -33.24 33.18 -25.39
C LEU A 1128 -32.24 34.13 -26.09
N SER A 1129 -30.96 34.15 -25.68
CA SER A 1129 -29.90 34.89 -26.36
C SER A 1129 -29.59 34.34 -27.76
N LYS A 1130 -29.52 33.01 -27.92
CA LYS A 1130 -29.29 32.32 -29.21
C LYS A 1130 -30.58 32.21 -30.08
N ARG A 1131 -31.68 32.85 -29.63
CA ARG A 1131 -32.92 33.07 -30.39
C ARG A 1131 -33.22 34.55 -30.65
N ARG A 1132 -32.29 35.43 -30.26
CA ARG A 1132 -32.36 36.91 -30.45
C ARG A 1132 -31.18 37.45 -31.25
N ALA A 1133 -30.06 36.74 -31.25
CA ALA A 1133 -29.07 36.73 -32.32
C ALA A 1133 -29.50 35.73 -33.41
#